data_AF-A0A836QDS5-F1
#
_entry.id   AF-A0A836QDS5-F1
#
_cell.length_a   1.000
_cell.length_b   1.000
_cell.length_c   1.000
_cell.angle_alpha   90.00
_cell.angle_beta   90.00
_cell.angle_gamma   90.00
#
_symmetry.space_group_name_H-M   'P 1'
#
loop_
_entity.id
_entity.type
_entity.pdbx_description
1 polymer ?
#
loop_
_entity_poly.entity_id
_entity_poly.type
_entity_poly.pdbx_seq_one_letter_code
_entity_poly.pdbx_strand_id
1 'polypeptide(L)'
;MNSISCFFHLIKFIPRIMTVMILIQINSFVLASDDLRITKWKILGPFLGAPRDGRIDHLLSYGGEKKIIPSDNQVFYSALADKGIVTWSELTDQTENIEIKYDNVDWDSVIFRFGSTGLINIGYATTEVTVPEQTRVVVLTRKVPVFFVNSQGYLGESYSSGFHYTPALLKKGANRILIKFAGKADRHFTFKMKGVHKEAIFIEDITTPDLIQNQVLKPALVGITLANTSLEWMKDLRLKVKGSDDFDESLTSIDPIPPLTIHKFPVRFSQKAVLKSKAPQKVRSLEVELFRGSEQINKHQIKLEIKKIDEPHKKTFFSLIDRSTQYYSILYPQDFDPDKSYGVIFGLHGASVEASHMAKQYSPKDWAFVVLPTNRRPYGFDWQDWGRLDFLEVLEQVKKHYPVDPERFFLAGSSMGGQGVWHIALHHPSLFAAAAPHAGWANFQTYSPFILQKSRMFSSPQILMQRNRAMMDSNNLFFLKNAQHLPFIVTQGAKDPVVPPLHARLFQKTLKELGYQLKYREIADKKHWWNEPLVNGIGADAIDNQEIISFLKGKRLKRYPETLSIHLYDLSINDEFYWIRVLRQHKILDETTLEAKVQENKISLTTKNVAALKMDVDKQLVNSDEVLIEWNGESHRHRLTNGKRAIQLGNDDPERNHTIKKTDYTSLKSVFFKPFVIVYGTRGDESMDQKLLNSARSIASRFWRVANGRTRILRDVDLDNTVIREFNLILLGSQHVNRVTQEIIRDLPVEIGSNRLKMNGRVYPGDVSLAMLYPNPLNPKKMIALFGGTSPDSELLSLYFLPIYSGSGTPDYIIFNHDVLKYAWGGVQAAGFFN
;
A
#
# COMPACT_ATOMS: atom_id res chain seq x y z
N MET A 1 1.13 -20.61 59.86
CA MET A 1 1.99 -21.71 60.36
C MET A 1 1.96 -22.82 59.32
N ASN A 2 3.10 -23.51 59.10
CA ASN A 2 3.26 -24.78 58.37
C ASN A 2 2.61 -24.85 56.98
N SER A 3 3.27 -24.73 55.82
CA SER A 3 4.70 -24.78 55.40
C SER A 3 5.45 -26.11 55.59
N ILE A 4 5.76 -26.77 54.47
CA ILE A 4 6.97 -27.55 54.08
C ILE A 4 6.69 -28.07 52.64
N SER A 5 7.51 -27.96 51.59
CA SER A 5 8.96 -27.76 51.34
C SER A 5 9.72 -29.06 50.98
N CYS A 6 10.94 -28.90 50.44
CA CYS A 6 11.91 -29.91 49.95
C CYS A 6 11.59 -30.52 48.56
N PHE A 7 12.53 -30.73 47.61
CA PHE A 7 13.95 -30.29 47.47
C PHE A 7 14.40 -30.51 45.98
N PHE A 8 15.63 -30.26 45.47
CA PHE A 8 16.92 -29.98 46.13
C PHE A 8 17.78 -28.82 45.52
N HIS A 9 18.88 -29.11 44.82
CA HIS A 9 20.03 -28.19 44.63
C HIS A 9 20.70 -28.12 43.24
N LEU A 10 21.36 -26.97 43.09
CA LEU A 10 22.36 -26.46 42.13
C LEU A 10 23.70 -27.27 42.04
N ILE A 11 24.62 -26.81 41.16
CA ILE A 11 26.11 -27.01 41.18
C ILE A 11 26.63 -28.37 40.61
N LYS A 12 27.69 -28.50 39.76
CA LYS A 12 28.80 -27.63 39.26
C LYS A 12 29.32 -28.08 37.85
N PHE A 13 29.92 -27.13 37.07
CA PHE A 13 31.00 -27.20 36.03
C PHE A 13 31.37 -28.56 35.34
N ILE A 14 31.65 -28.64 34.02
CA ILE A 14 32.79 -28.06 33.26
C ILE A 14 32.41 -27.85 31.76
N PRO A 15 32.97 -26.87 31.02
CA PRO A 15 32.49 -26.51 29.68
C PRO A 15 33.04 -27.34 28.51
N ARG A 16 32.24 -27.47 27.44
CA ARG A 16 32.75 -27.73 26.08
C ARG A 16 32.67 -26.46 25.23
N ILE A 17 33.83 -26.00 24.77
CA ILE A 17 33.96 -24.91 23.82
C ILE A 17 33.37 -25.36 22.48
N MET A 18 32.31 -24.70 22.02
CA MET A 18 31.91 -24.76 20.62
C MET A 18 31.70 -23.33 20.12
N THR A 19 32.78 -22.76 19.56
CA THR A 19 32.83 -21.39 19.05
C THR A 19 31.99 -21.27 17.77
N VAL A 20 30.67 -21.21 17.93
CA VAL A 20 29.78 -20.76 16.86
C VAL A 20 30.04 -19.26 16.69
N MET A 21 30.97 -18.92 15.80
CA MET A 21 31.06 -17.57 15.25
C MET A 21 29.77 -17.27 14.49
N ILE A 22 28.75 -16.79 15.21
CA ILE A 22 27.71 -15.99 14.59
C ILE A 22 28.38 -14.68 14.17
N LEU A 23 28.99 -14.71 12.99
CA LEU A 23 29.43 -13.52 12.28
C LEU A 23 28.18 -12.73 11.86
N ILE A 24 27.60 -12.04 12.85
CA ILE A 24 26.79 -10.85 12.58
C ILE A 24 27.76 -9.85 11.96
N GLN A 25 27.91 -9.92 10.64
CA GLN A 25 28.40 -8.79 9.86
C GLN A 25 27.38 -7.67 10.00
N ILE A 26 27.51 -6.91 11.10
CA ILE A 26 27.10 -5.52 11.15
C ILE A 26 27.99 -4.82 10.13
N ASN A 27 27.58 -4.86 8.86
CA ASN A 27 28.13 -3.94 7.88
C ASN A 27 27.86 -2.54 8.43
N SER A 28 28.94 -1.80 8.69
CA SER A 28 28.95 -0.47 9.30
C SER A 28 28.46 0.61 8.33
N PHE A 29 27.25 0.43 7.81
CA PHE A 29 26.58 1.39 6.96
C PHE A 29 26.25 2.66 7.77
N VAL A 30 26.69 3.80 7.24
CA VAL A 30 26.60 5.12 7.89
C VAL A 30 27.32 5.17 9.25
N LEU A 31 28.65 4.94 9.23
CA LEU A 31 29.55 5.25 10.35
C LEU A 31 30.85 5.91 9.84
N ALA A 32 30.91 7.23 10.01
CA ALA A 32 32.13 8.06 9.90
C ALA A 32 32.03 9.33 10.79
N SER A 33 31.14 9.29 11.78
CA SER A 33 30.87 10.31 12.80
C SER A 33 30.23 9.61 13.99
N ASP A 34 30.37 10.16 15.20
CA ASP A 34 29.67 9.64 16.37
C ASP A 34 28.14 9.76 16.23
N ASP A 35 27.41 8.83 16.84
CA ASP A 35 25.96 8.87 16.92
C ASP A 35 25.52 9.92 17.95
N LEU A 36 24.54 10.77 17.59
CA LEU A 36 24.10 11.88 18.44
C LEU A 36 23.33 11.34 19.66
N ARG A 37 24.07 11.12 20.76
CA ARG A 37 23.57 10.49 21.98
C ARG A 37 22.55 11.38 22.70
N ILE A 38 21.28 11.05 22.50
CA ILE A 38 20.17 11.52 23.36
C ILE A 38 20.28 10.79 24.71
N THR A 39 20.04 11.50 25.82
CA THR A 39 20.18 10.98 27.20
C THR A 39 18.99 11.26 28.12
N LYS A 40 18.05 12.10 27.69
CA LYS A 40 16.83 12.46 28.42
C LYS A 40 15.66 12.61 27.47
N TRP A 41 14.47 12.23 27.92
CA TRP A 41 13.21 12.49 27.24
C TRP A 41 12.18 13.04 28.23
N LYS A 42 11.31 13.95 27.80
CA LYS A 42 10.00 14.13 28.43
C LYS A 42 8.94 13.37 27.63
N ILE A 43 8.04 12.69 28.31
CA ILE A 43 7.01 11.81 27.75
C ILE A 43 5.63 12.35 28.09
N LEU A 44 4.65 12.20 27.19
CA LEU A 44 3.26 12.59 27.41
C LEU A 44 2.30 11.59 26.74
N GLY A 45 1.28 11.14 27.48
CA GLY A 45 0.28 10.18 27.02
C GLY A 45 -0.22 9.27 28.15
N PRO A 46 -1.02 8.24 27.85
CA PRO A 46 -1.48 7.86 26.52
C PRO A 46 -2.75 8.61 26.14
N PHE A 47 -2.89 9.00 24.89
CA PHE A 47 -4.11 9.56 24.32
C PHE A 47 -4.87 8.52 23.49
N LEU A 48 -6.21 8.56 23.53
CA LEU A 48 -7.05 7.69 22.71
C LEU A 48 -6.73 7.84 21.21
N GLY A 49 -6.30 6.75 20.58
CA GLY A 49 -6.11 6.64 19.14
C GLY A 49 -7.19 5.77 18.50
N ALA A 50 -7.39 5.93 17.18
CA ALA A 50 -8.34 5.12 16.43
C ALA A 50 -7.81 4.79 15.03
N PRO A 51 -8.14 3.60 14.48
CA PRO A 51 -7.69 3.22 13.14
C PRO A 51 -8.25 4.18 12.09
N ARG A 52 -7.40 4.63 11.16
CA ARG A 52 -7.74 5.53 10.03
C ARG A 52 -8.23 6.95 10.40
N ASP A 53 -8.16 7.33 11.67
CA ASP A 53 -8.29 8.71 12.17
C ASP A 53 -6.91 9.30 12.51
N GLY A 54 -5.91 9.01 11.67
CA GLY A 54 -4.55 9.50 11.86
C GLY A 54 -4.44 11.02 11.69
N ARG A 55 -3.36 11.60 12.24
CA ARG A 55 -3.01 13.04 12.23
C ARG A 55 -3.82 13.96 13.15
N ILE A 56 -4.66 13.43 14.03
CA ILE A 56 -5.15 14.17 15.21
C ILE A 56 -3.96 14.73 16.01
N ASP A 57 -4.00 16.02 16.35
CA ASP A 57 -3.06 16.71 17.23
C ASP A 57 -3.68 16.83 18.62
N HIS A 58 -3.03 16.27 19.64
CA HIS A 58 -3.51 16.31 21.03
C HIS A 58 -2.91 17.48 21.84
N LEU A 59 -2.00 18.26 21.23
CA LEU A 59 -1.23 19.32 21.88
C LEU A 59 -1.75 20.73 21.55
N LEU A 60 -2.85 20.81 20.79
CA LEU A 60 -3.46 22.06 20.29
C LEU A 60 -3.73 23.10 21.40
N SER A 61 -4.05 22.67 22.63
CA SER A 61 -4.27 23.56 23.79
C SER A 61 -3.05 24.41 24.16
N TYR A 62 -1.85 23.98 23.77
CA TYR A 62 -0.58 24.67 24.00
C TYR A 62 0.18 24.90 22.67
N GLY A 63 -0.57 25.15 21.59
CA GLY A 63 -0.04 25.55 20.27
C GLY A 63 0.21 24.42 19.27
N GLY A 64 -0.07 23.16 19.63
CA GLY A 64 0.04 22.00 18.75
C GLY A 64 1.48 21.53 18.51
N GLU A 65 1.60 20.41 17.79
CA GLU A 65 2.86 19.68 17.52
C GLU A 65 3.97 20.54 16.90
N LYS A 66 3.60 21.57 16.12
CA LYS A 66 4.55 22.52 15.56
C LYS A 66 5.16 23.43 16.64
N LYS A 67 4.38 23.91 17.62
CA LYS A 67 4.79 25.05 18.49
C LYS A 67 5.13 24.65 19.92
N ILE A 68 4.50 23.59 20.46
CA ILE A 68 4.59 23.12 21.85
C ILE A 68 5.98 23.26 22.50
N ILE A 69 6.05 23.96 23.63
CA ILE A 69 7.20 23.98 24.54
C ILE A 69 6.77 23.20 25.79
N PRO A 70 7.37 22.04 26.09
CA PRO A 70 7.00 21.23 27.25
C PRO A 70 7.22 21.98 28.57
N SER A 71 6.26 21.90 29.48
CA SER A 71 6.36 22.45 30.84
C SER A 71 5.53 21.62 31.80
N ASP A 72 6.02 21.44 33.02
CA ASP A 72 5.42 20.55 34.02
C ASP A 72 4.08 21.08 34.57
N ASN A 73 3.78 22.36 34.31
CA ASN A 73 2.48 23.00 34.57
C ASN A 73 1.42 22.70 33.48
N GLN A 74 1.74 21.93 32.43
CA GLN A 74 0.81 21.63 31.33
C GLN A 74 -0.04 20.38 31.62
N VAL A 75 -1.36 20.58 31.63
CA VAL A 75 -2.36 19.54 31.88
C VAL A 75 -3.09 19.23 30.58
N PHE A 76 -3.13 17.96 30.21
CA PHE A 76 -3.83 17.48 29.02
C PHE A 76 -4.88 16.44 29.43
N TYR A 77 -5.89 16.24 28.57
CA TYR A 77 -6.99 15.31 28.85
C TYR A 77 -6.92 14.07 27.96
N SER A 78 -7.16 12.90 28.56
CA SER A 78 -7.24 11.63 27.86
C SER A 78 -8.30 10.71 28.47
N ALA A 79 -9.17 10.17 27.61
CA ALA A 79 -10.19 9.18 27.99
C ALA A 79 -9.62 7.77 28.33
N LEU A 80 -8.29 7.60 28.37
CA LEU A 80 -7.63 6.35 28.76
C LEU A 80 -7.02 6.39 30.17
N ALA A 81 -6.68 7.57 30.70
CA ALA A 81 -5.94 7.74 31.94
C ALA A 81 -6.85 7.88 33.17
N ASP A 82 -6.37 7.49 34.36
CA ASP A 82 -7.04 7.81 35.62
C ASP A 82 -7.37 9.31 35.73
N LYS A 83 -8.55 9.60 36.28
CA LYS A 83 -9.19 10.94 36.36
C LYS A 83 -9.30 11.69 35.02
N GLY A 84 -9.02 11.04 33.90
CA GLY A 84 -9.06 11.62 32.56
C GLY A 84 -7.88 12.55 32.23
N ILE A 85 -6.79 12.54 33.00
CA ILE A 85 -5.71 13.54 32.95
C ILE A 85 -4.35 12.91 32.65
N VAL A 86 -3.53 13.59 31.82
CA VAL A 86 -2.11 13.27 31.59
C VAL A 86 -1.26 14.54 31.59
N THR A 87 -0.05 14.45 32.12
CA THR A 87 0.96 15.53 32.19
C THR A 87 2.29 15.04 31.60
N TRP A 88 3.27 15.92 31.43
CA TRP A 88 4.63 15.50 31.09
C TRP A 88 5.27 14.73 32.25
N SER A 89 6.04 13.69 31.94
CA SER A 89 6.94 12.99 32.86
C SER A 89 8.36 12.92 32.29
N GLU A 90 9.39 12.86 33.14
CA GLU A 90 10.78 12.65 32.69
C GLU A 90 11.09 11.16 32.55
N LEU A 91 11.90 10.82 31.56
CA LEU A 91 12.48 9.50 31.35
C LEU A 91 14.00 9.67 31.15
N THR A 92 14.77 9.19 32.13
CA THR A 92 16.23 9.14 32.10
C THR A 92 16.72 7.78 31.59
N ASP A 93 18.03 7.67 31.35
CA ASP A 93 18.78 6.42 31.14
C ASP A 93 18.44 5.60 29.88
N GLN A 94 17.37 5.95 29.16
CA GLN A 94 17.00 5.41 27.86
C GLN A 94 17.40 6.36 26.73
N THR A 95 18.30 5.91 25.86
CA THR A 95 18.93 6.75 24.82
C THR A 95 18.17 6.71 23.50
N GLU A 96 18.15 5.56 22.83
CA GLU A 96 17.74 5.39 21.43
C GLU A 96 16.58 4.40 21.24
N ASN A 97 16.42 3.45 22.17
CA ASN A 97 15.25 2.59 22.28
C ASN A 97 14.53 3.01 23.54
N ILE A 98 13.27 3.42 23.38
CA ILE A 98 12.47 4.02 24.44
C ILE A 98 11.30 3.09 24.72
N GLU A 99 11.19 2.59 25.95
CA GLU A 99 10.07 1.85 26.52
C GLU A 99 9.32 2.74 27.52
N ILE A 100 7.99 2.79 27.40
CA ILE A 100 7.08 3.61 28.20
C ILE A 100 5.93 2.73 28.66
N LYS A 101 5.71 2.69 29.97
CA LYS A 101 4.57 2.05 30.62
C LYS A 101 3.56 3.10 31.02
N TYR A 102 2.29 2.71 31.02
CA TYR A 102 1.18 3.58 31.39
C TYR A 102 0.48 3.05 32.64
N ASP A 103 1.20 3.10 33.77
CA ASP A 103 0.79 2.55 35.06
C ASP A 103 -0.52 3.18 35.62
N ASN A 104 -0.97 4.30 35.04
CA ASN A 104 -2.24 4.97 35.33
C ASN A 104 -3.39 4.55 34.38
N VAL A 105 -3.28 3.40 33.70
CA VAL A 105 -4.30 2.88 32.77
C VAL A 105 -4.65 1.42 33.04
N ASP A 106 -5.94 1.16 33.29
CA ASP A 106 -6.50 -0.18 33.35
C ASP A 106 -6.69 -0.75 31.93
N TRP A 107 -5.62 -1.32 31.37
CA TRP A 107 -5.64 -1.94 30.04
C TRP A 107 -6.58 -3.16 29.95
N ASP A 108 -6.84 -3.86 31.06
CA ASP A 108 -7.69 -5.06 31.10
C ASP A 108 -9.18 -4.70 31.00
N SER A 109 -9.64 -3.67 31.70
CA SER A 109 -11.00 -3.11 31.53
C SER A 109 -11.19 -2.51 30.13
N VAL A 110 -10.15 -1.86 29.58
CA VAL A 110 -10.18 -1.30 28.21
C VAL A 110 -10.28 -2.41 27.15
N ILE A 111 -9.48 -3.48 27.22
CA ILE A 111 -9.58 -4.60 26.27
C ILE A 111 -10.87 -5.40 26.45
N PHE A 112 -11.36 -5.56 27.69
CA PHE A 112 -12.64 -6.24 27.95
C PHE A 112 -13.82 -5.51 27.30
N ARG A 113 -13.88 -4.17 27.40
CA ARG A 113 -14.99 -3.37 26.87
C ARG A 113 -14.92 -3.10 25.37
N PHE A 114 -13.72 -2.89 24.81
CA PHE A 114 -13.54 -2.40 23.44
C PHE A 114 -12.64 -3.29 22.56
N GLY A 115 -12.28 -4.47 23.06
CA GLY A 115 -11.36 -5.40 22.40
C GLY A 115 -9.98 -4.78 22.14
N SER A 116 -9.24 -5.38 21.22
CA SER A 116 -7.90 -4.87 20.84
C SER A 116 -7.91 -3.53 20.08
N THR A 117 -9.07 -2.88 19.93
CA THR A 117 -9.21 -1.51 19.40
C THR A 117 -9.12 -0.47 20.51
N GLY A 118 -9.69 -0.71 21.70
CA GLY A 118 -9.57 0.20 22.85
C GLY A 118 -8.14 0.41 23.30
N LEU A 119 -7.29 -0.59 23.11
CA LEU A 119 -5.85 -0.51 23.38
C LEU A 119 -5.11 0.51 22.50
N ILE A 120 -5.70 0.96 21.38
CA ILE A 120 -5.00 1.83 20.42
C ILE A 120 -4.80 3.21 21.03
N ASN A 121 -3.54 3.61 21.19
CA ASN A 121 -3.19 4.91 21.75
C ASN A 121 -2.05 5.61 21.01
N ILE A 122 -2.00 6.93 21.18
CA ILE A 122 -0.99 7.86 20.68
C ILE A 122 -0.28 8.46 21.89
N GLY A 123 1.01 8.75 21.77
CA GLY A 123 1.72 9.56 22.75
C GLY A 123 2.90 10.29 22.11
N TYR A 124 3.56 11.10 22.93
CA TYR A 124 4.63 11.98 22.51
C TYR A 124 5.87 11.78 23.37
N ALA A 125 7.03 11.93 22.75
CA ALA A 125 8.33 12.05 23.42
C ALA A 125 9.03 13.29 22.89
N THR A 126 9.73 14.02 23.75
CA THR A 126 10.40 15.27 23.36
C THR A 126 11.76 15.39 24.03
N THR A 127 12.73 15.95 23.31
CA THR A 127 14.10 16.14 23.78
C THR A 127 14.75 17.32 23.05
N GLU A 128 15.98 17.67 23.43
CA GLU A 128 16.78 18.70 22.79
C GLU A 128 18.18 18.16 22.47
N VAL A 129 18.68 18.45 21.27
CA VAL A 129 20.02 18.03 20.82
C VAL A 129 20.80 19.26 20.35
N THR A 130 21.89 19.55 21.05
CA THR A 130 22.78 20.68 20.73
C THR A 130 23.94 20.22 19.86
N VAL A 131 24.19 20.93 18.75
CA VAL A 131 25.33 20.68 17.85
C VAL A 131 26.21 21.94 17.72
N PRO A 132 27.55 21.80 17.63
CA PRO A 132 28.48 22.94 17.61
C PRO A 132 28.45 23.75 16.30
N GLU A 133 27.96 23.13 15.23
CA GLU A 133 27.83 23.69 13.88
C GLU A 133 26.55 23.17 13.20
N GLN A 134 26.29 23.55 11.95
CA GLN A 134 25.13 23.05 11.21
C GLN A 134 25.38 21.62 10.70
N THR A 135 24.74 20.63 11.33
CA THR A 135 24.98 19.20 11.06
C THR A 135 23.89 18.60 10.18
N ARG A 136 24.28 18.01 9.04
CA ARG A 136 23.42 17.11 8.25
C ARG A 136 23.29 15.78 8.98
N VAL A 137 22.06 15.29 9.15
CA VAL A 137 21.79 14.02 9.81
C VAL A 137 20.89 13.12 8.97
N VAL A 138 21.01 11.82 9.20
CA VAL A 138 20.03 10.83 8.76
C VAL A 138 19.39 10.20 9.99
N VAL A 139 18.07 10.29 10.05
CA VAL A 139 17.25 9.78 11.15
C VAL A 139 16.76 8.38 10.80
N LEU A 140 16.98 7.40 11.69
CA LEU A 140 16.34 6.08 11.64
C LEU A 140 15.26 6.02 12.73
N THR A 141 14.09 5.51 12.37
CA THR A 141 12.94 5.40 13.27
C THR A 141 12.33 4.00 13.23
N ARG A 142 11.66 3.60 14.32
CA ARG A 142 10.74 2.45 14.39
C ARG A 142 9.61 2.79 15.36
N LYS A 143 8.36 2.53 14.99
CA LYS A 143 7.12 2.83 15.73
C LYS A 143 6.90 4.33 16.00
N VAL A 144 7.49 5.18 15.16
CA VAL A 144 7.35 6.63 15.11
C VAL A 144 6.80 7.01 13.73
N PRO A 145 5.48 7.09 13.52
CA PRO A 145 4.91 7.53 12.24
C PRO A 145 5.29 8.96 11.83
N VAL A 146 5.52 9.87 12.80
CA VAL A 146 5.86 11.28 12.57
C VAL A 146 6.84 11.76 13.65
N PHE A 147 7.82 12.57 13.25
CA PHE A 147 8.65 13.36 14.17
C PHE A 147 8.84 14.78 13.65
N PHE A 148 9.34 15.67 14.49
CA PHE A 148 9.58 17.08 14.19
C PHE A 148 10.96 17.49 14.67
N VAL A 149 11.65 18.34 13.88
CA VAL A 149 12.90 19.01 14.24
C VAL A 149 12.66 20.51 14.11
N ASN A 150 12.81 21.28 15.19
CA ASN A 150 12.62 22.74 15.18
C ASN A 150 11.29 23.20 14.52
N SER A 151 10.19 22.50 14.82
CA SER A 151 8.84 22.68 14.22
C SER A 151 8.66 22.12 12.80
N GLN A 152 9.72 21.74 12.09
CA GLN A 152 9.61 21.08 10.78
C GLN A 152 9.23 19.62 10.97
N GLY A 153 8.06 19.22 10.48
CA GLY A 153 7.57 17.83 10.50
C GLY A 153 8.18 16.95 9.41
N TYR A 154 8.45 15.70 9.78
CA TYR A 154 9.04 14.63 8.98
C TYR A 154 8.23 13.33 9.13
N LEU A 155 8.27 12.47 8.11
CA LEU A 155 7.70 11.12 8.17
C LEU A 155 8.69 10.17 8.85
N GLY A 156 8.20 9.25 9.67
CA GLY A 156 8.98 8.12 10.17
C GLY A 156 8.29 6.77 9.96
N GLU A 157 8.94 5.71 10.42
CA GLU A 157 8.44 4.35 10.32
C GLU A 157 7.36 4.07 11.35
N SER A 158 6.16 3.77 10.87
CA SER A 158 4.99 3.45 11.72
C SER A 158 5.10 2.06 12.37
N TYR A 159 5.90 1.16 11.78
CA TYR A 159 6.08 -0.22 12.21
C TYR A 159 7.54 -0.47 12.65
N SER A 160 8.12 -1.63 12.34
CA SER A 160 9.47 -2.01 12.78
C SER A 160 10.42 -2.29 11.60
N SER A 161 10.29 -1.54 10.50
CA SER A 161 11.19 -1.73 9.35
C SER A 161 12.64 -1.37 9.69
N GLY A 162 13.57 -1.92 8.92
CA GLY A 162 15.01 -1.62 9.05
C GLY A 162 15.51 -0.58 8.05
N PHE A 163 14.68 -0.18 7.08
CA PHE A 163 15.13 0.52 5.87
C PHE A 163 14.63 1.97 5.76
N HIS A 164 13.66 2.40 6.59
CA HIS A 164 13.12 3.74 6.49
C HIS A 164 13.99 4.76 7.25
N TYR A 165 14.88 5.38 6.48
CA TYR A 165 15.69 6.53 6.87
C TYR A 165 15.02 7.84 6.44
N THR A 166 15.38 8.96 7.07
CA THR A 166 14.97 10.32 6.64
C THR A 166 16.13 11.31 6.82
N PRO A 167 16.60 11.97 5.74
CA PRO A 167 17.56 13.07 5.84
C PRO A 167 16.94 14.30 6.50
N ALA A 168 17.65 14.92 7.43
CA ALA A 168 17.25 16.14 8.13
C ALA A 168 18.47 17.04 8.42
N LEU A 169 18.21 18.25 8.91
CA LEU A 169 19.23 19.25 9.22
C LEU A 169 19.09 19.73 10.66
N LEU A 170 20.19 19.68 11.41
CA LEU A 170 20.31 20.32 12.71
C LEU A 170 21.01 21.67 12.54
N LYS A 171 20.44 22.72 13.13
CA LYS A 171 21.04 24.05 13.18
C LYS A 171 22.10 24.10 14.27
N LYS A 172 23.12 24.94 14.11
CA LYS A 172 24.08 25.26 15.18
C LYS A 172 23.35 25.71 16.45
N GLY A 173 23.77 25.18 17.60
CA GLY A 173 23.08 25.37 18.87
C GLY A 173 22.04 24.29 19.14
N ALA A 174 21.04 24.62 19.96
CA ALA A 174 19.98 23.72 20.40
C ALA A 174 18.98 23.39 19.29
N ASN A 175 18.53 22.12 19.24
CA ASN A 175 17.49 21.66 18.32
C ASN A 175 16.41 20.89 19.07
N ARG A 176 15.17 21.39 19.05
CA ARG A 176 14.03 20.74 19.70
C ARG A 176 13.51 19.59 18.82
N ILE A 177 13.50 18.39 19.37
CA ILE A 177 12.97 17.17 18.74
C ILE A 177 11.66 16.78 19.41
N LEU A 178 10.58 16.63 18.63
CA LEU A 178 9.30 16.07 19.09
C LEU A 178 8.98 14.81 18.29
N ILE A 179 8.61 13.74 18.97
CA ILE A 179 8.23 12.44 18.42
C ILE A 179 6.76 12.21 18.70
N LYS A 180 6.04 11.66 17.71
CA LYS A 180 4.67 11.19 17.84
C LYS A 180 4.63 9.70 17.53
N PHE A 181 4.39 8.89 18.55
CA PHE A 181 4.35 7.42 18.46
C PHE A 181 2.92 6.88 18.62
N ALA A 182 2.67 5.64 18.16
CA ALA A 182 1.36 4.99 18.27
C ALA A 182 1.48 3.46 18.31
N GLY A 183 0.46 2.77 18.82
CA GLY A 183 0.42 1.30 18.90
C GLY A 183 -0.79 0.77 19.68
N LYS A 184 -0.65 -0.39 20.35
CA LYS A 184 -1.62 -0.94 21.34
C LYS A 184 -0.99 -1.05 22.74
N ALA A 185 -1.72 -0.72 23.81
CA ALA A 185 -1.29 -0.78 25.22
C ALA A 185 0.04 0.00 25.50
N ASP A 186 0.94 -0.53 26.32
CA ASP A 186 2.27 0.08 26.59
C ASP A 186 3.16 0.18 25.34
N ARG A 187 4.15 1.08 25.36
CA ARG A 187 4.91 1.49 24.18
C ARG A 187 6.37 1.06 24.23
N HIS A 188 6.89 0.75 23.06
CA HIS A 188 8.30 0.98 22.77
C HIS A 188 8.49 1.50 21.34
N PHE A 189 9.51 2.32 21.14
CA PHE A 189 9.92 2.85 19.83
C PHE A 189 11.44 3.00 19.74
N THR A 190 11.97 3.13 18.52
CA THR A 190 13.39 3.44 18.27
C THR A 190 13.51 4.79 17.58
N PHE A 191 14.44 5.63 18.02
CA PHE A 191 14.80 6.88 17.36
C PHE A 191 16.32 7.09 17.43
N LYS A 192 16.96 7.24 16.27
CA LYS A 192 18.42 7.41 16.14
C LYS A 192 18.74 8.52 15.15
N MET A 193 19.73 9.36 15.45
CA MET A 193 20.24 10.39 14.52
C MET A 193 21.74 10.19 14.31
N LYS A 194 22.12 9.96 13.04
CA LYS A 194 23.52 9.79 12.63
C LYS A 194 23.98 11.01 11.82
N GLY A 195 25.16 11.55 12.12
CA GLY A 195 25.79 12.57 11.28
C GLY A 195 26.12 12.02 9.88
N VAL A 196 26.11 12.88 8.85
CA VAL A 196 26.50 12.46 7.49
C VAL A 196 27.30 13.53 6.75
N HIS A 197 28.56 13.21 6.45
CA HIS A 197 29.46 14.09 5.69
C HIS A 197 29.35 13.90 4.16
N LYS A 198 29.06 12.67 3.68
CA LYS A 198 28.82 12.39 2.26
C LYS A 198 27.51 13.01 1.78
N GLU A 199 27.55 13.74 0.66
CA GLU A 199 26.34 14.29 0.03
C GLU A 199 25.40 13.20 -0.48
N ALA A 200 25.93 12.17 -1.15
CA ALA A 200 25.15 11.07 -1.72
C ALA A 200 25.47 9.76 -0.98
N ILE A 201 24.46 9.10 -0.45
CA ILE A 201 24.59 7.77 0.17
C ILE A 201 23.64 6.76 -0.45
N PHE A 202 24.08 5.51 -0.55
CA PHE A 202 23.20 4.37 -0.81
C PHE A 202 22.44 4.03 0.48
N ILE A 203 21.20 3.57 0.33
CA ILE A 203 20.35 3.09 1.43
C ILE A 203 20.12 1.59 1.24
N GLU A 204 20.15 0.84 2.34
CA GLU A 204 19.90 -0.61 2.40
C GLU A 204 18.40 -0.96 2.19
N ASP A 205 17.87 -0.56 1.03
CA ASP A 205 16.55 -0.87 0.51
C ASP A 205 16.68 -1.22 -0.98
N ILE A 206 17.26 -2.39 -1.28
CA ILE A 206 17.59 -2.78 -2.65
C ILE A 206 16.69 -3.92 -3.10
N THR A 207 15.90 -3.68 -4.16
CA THR A 207 15.04 -4.71 -4.76
C THR A 207 15.87 -5.54 -5.74
N THR A 208 16.08 -6.83 -5.46
CA THR A 208 16.94 -7.72 -6.24
C THR A 208 16.19 -8.94 -6.81
N PRO A 209 16.52 -9.39 -8.03
CA PRO A 209 16.15 -10.71 -8.50
C PRO A 209 17.05 -11.76 -7.83
N ASP A 210 16.70 -13.03 -7.98
CA ASP A 210 17.61 -14.14 -7.70
C ASP A 210 18.18 -14.70 -9.02
N LEU A 211 19.46 -15.04 -9.02
CA LEU A 211 20.15 -15.66 -10.15
C LEU A 211 19.82 -17.15 -10.20
N ILE A 212 19.33 -17.65 -11.33
CA ILE A 212 18.90 -19.05 -11.43
C ILE A 212 20.00 -19.91 -12.07
N GLN A 213 20.35 -21.01 -11.42
CA GLN A 213 21.31 -21.99 -11.94
C GLN A 213 20.86 -22.47 -13.32
N ASN A 214 21.83 -22.64 -14.23
CA ASN A 214 21.63 -23.06 -15.61
C ASN A 214 20.77 -22.11 -16.48
N GLN A 215 20.42 -20.90 -16.01
CA GLN A 215 19.75 -19.85 -16.78
C GLN A 215 20.65 -18.61 -16.95
N VAL A 216 20.25 -17.72 -17.87
CA VAL A 216 20.87 -16.40 -18.08
C VAL A 216 19.82 -15.31 -17.89
N LEU A 217 20.05 -14.39 -16.96
CA LEU A 217 19.18 -13.24 -16.72
C LEU A 217 19.57 -12.07 -17.64
N LYS A 218 18.84 -11.92 -18.74
CA LYS A 218 19.08 -10.89 -19.77
C LYS A 218 17.79 -10.43 -20.45
N PRO A 219 17.37 -9.15 -20.30
CA PRO A 219 17.82 -8.17 -19.30
C PRO A 219 17.23 -8.46 -17.90
N ALA A 220 17.85 -7.91 -16.87
CA ALA A 220 17.34 -7.93 -15.49
C ALA A 220 17.35 -6.52 -14.88
N LEU A 221 16.67 -6.35 -13.73
CA LEU A 221 16.48 -5.08 -13.05
C LEU A 221 16.87 -5.20 -11.57
N VAL A 222 17.55 -4.18 -11.05
CA VAL A 222 17.62 -3.92 -9.61
C VAL A 222 16.93 -2.59 -9.30
N GLY A 223 16.37 -2.46 -8.10
CA GLY A 223 15.82 -1.20 -7.58
C GLY A 223 16.77 -0.62 -6.54
N ILE A 224 17.53 0.42 -6.90
CA ILE A 224 18.61 0.99 -6.07
C ILE A 224 18.12 2.26 -5.39
N THR A 225 18.29 2.34 -4.07
CA THR A 225 17.84 3.50 -3.26
C THR A 225 19.02 4.40 -2.90
N LEU A 226 18.89 5.69 -3.21
CA LEU A 226 19.86 6.74 -2.90
C LEU A 226 19.22 7.80 -2.00
N ALA A 227 20.03 8.41 -1.12
CA ALA A 227 19.67 9.64 -0.43
C ALA A 227 20.60 10.79 -0.87
N ASN A 228 20.00 11.91 -1.25
CA ASN A 228 20.67 13.21 -1.23
C ASN A 228 20.58 13.76 0.20
N THR A 229 21.72 13.99 0.84
CA THR A 229 21.84 14.59 2.18
C THR A 229 22.19 16.07 2.13
N SER A 230 22.61 16.61 0.98
CA SER A 230 22.98 18.01 0.85
C SER A 230 21.74 18.91 0.81
N LEU A 231 22.00 20.22 0.90
CA LEU A 231 20.97 21.26 0.79
C LEU A 231 20.71 21.66 -0.68
N GLU A 232 21.42 21.02 -1.63
CA GLU A 232 21.40 21.36 -3.05
C GLU A 232 20.76 20.28 -3.92
N TRP A 233 20.30 20.68 -5.11
CA TRP A 233 19.77 19.75 -6.10
C TRP A 233 20.90 18.94 -6.74
N MET A 234 20.88 17.62 -6.56
CA MET A 234 21.80 16.73 -7.27
C MET A 234 21.34 16.52 -8.70
N LYS A 235 22.11 17.03 -9.64
CA LYS A 235 21.90 16.94 -11.09
C LYS A 235 23.01 16.09 -11.74
N ASP A 236 22.84 15.77 -13.02
CA ASP A 236 23.85 15.11 -13.87
C ASP A 236 24.34 13.77 -13.32
N LEU A 237 23.42 13.04 -12.67
CA LEU A 237 23.65 11.78 -12.01
C LEU A 237 23.53 10.57 -12.96
N ARG A 238 24.44 9.61 -12.81
CA ARG A 238 24.42 8.34 -13.55
C ARG A 238 24.79 7.19 -12.64
N LEU A 239 24.02 6.09 -12.67
CA LEU A 239 24.37 4.83 -12.02
C LEU A 239 24.96 3.88 -13.07
N LYS A 240 26.20 3.45 -12.83
CA LYS A 240 26.93 2.51 -13.68
C LYS A 240 26.95 1.13 -13.02
N VAL A 241 26.46 0.11 -13.71
CA VAL A 241 26.73 -1.29 -13.34
C VAL A 241 28.08 -1.65 -13.93
N LYS A 242 29.02 -2.05 -13.08
CA LYS A 242 30.38 -2.37 -13.50
C LYS A 242 30.44 -3.72 -14.20
N GLY A 243 31.12 -3.79 -15.35
CA GLY A 243 31.38 -5.06 -16.02
C GLY A 243 32.23 -6.00 -15.16
N SER A 244 31.89 -7.30 -15.16
CA SER A 244 32.65 -8.37 -14.50
C SER A 244 32.67 -9.62 -15.38
N ASP A 245 33.21 -10.75 -14.90
CA ASP A 245 33.14 -12.02 -15.64
C ASP A 245 31.68 -12.51 -15.80
N ASP A 246 30.85 -12.30 -14.77
CA ASP A 246 29.44 -12.72 -14.74
C ASP A 246 28.48 -11.71 -15.41
N PHE A 247 28.81 -10.41 -15.42
CA PHE A 247 27.88 -9.33 -15.79
C PHE A 247 28.40 -8.38 -16.89
N ASP A 248 27.48 -7.95 -17.75
CA ASP A 248 27.69 -6.87 -18.72
C ASP A 248 27.76 -5.50 -18.02
N GLU A 249 28.62 -4.62 -18.52
CA GLU A 249 28.64 -3.22 -18.11
C GLU A 249 27.38 -2.50 -18.62
N SER A 250 26.79 -1.63 -17.79
CA SER A 250 25.66 -0.79 -18.19
C SER A 250 25.72 0.59 -17.53
N LEU A 251 25.08 1.58 -18.15
CA LEU A 251 25.00 2.95 -17.64
C LEU A 251 23.53 3.41 -17.68
N THR A 252 23.02 3.87 -16.55
CA THR A 252 21.65 4.37 -16.39
C THR A 252 21.70 5.81 -15.90
N SER A 253 21.33 6.77 -16.76
CA SER A 253 21.06 8.15 -16.34
C SER A 253 19.85 8.18 -15.42
N ILE A 254 19.89 8.99 -14.37
CA ILE A 254 18.81 9.08 -13.38
C ILE A 254 18.33 10.52 -13.16
N ASP A 255 17.05 10.67 -12.82
CA ASP A 255 16.44 11.97 -12.55
C ASP A 255 17.14 12.72 -11.39
N PRO A 256 17.19 14.06 -11.42
CA PRO A 256 17.73 14.85 -10.31
C PRO A 256 17.07 14.54 -8.96
N ILE A 257 17.89 14.48 -7.90
CA ILE A 257 17.41 14.23 -6.53
C ILE A 257 17.33 15.58 -5.78
N PRO A 258 16.15 16.00 -5.28
CA PRO A 258 16.02 17.24 -4.52
C PRO A 258 16.84 17.19 -3.21
N PRO A 259 17.12 18.37 -2.59
CA PRO A 259 17.75 18.46 -1.27
C PRO A 259 17.09 17.54 -0.23
N LEU A 260 17.89 16.94 0.67
CA LEU A 260 17.39 16.16 1.82
C LEU A 260 16.27 15.14 1.44
N THR A 261 16.48 14.34 0.40
CA THR A 261 15.47 13.45 -0.21
C THR A 261 16.03 12.04 -0.46
N ILE A 262 15.21 11.02 -0.21
CA ILE A 262 15.47 9.62 -0.62
C ILE A 262 14.66 9.30 -1.88
N HIS A 263 15.27 8.61 -2.83
CA HIS A 263 14.65 8.20 -4.08
C HIS A 263 15.17 6.84 -4.56
N LYS A 264 14.28 6.04 -5.17
CA LYS A 264 14.60 4.69 -5.68
C LYS A 264 14.57 4.63 -7.21
N PHE A 265 15.59 4.03 -7.80
CA PHE A 265 15.84 4.03 -9.24
C PHE A 265 15.87 2.60 -9.81
N PRO A 266 15.18 2.32 -10.93
CA PRO A 266 15.34 1.08 -11.66
C PRO A 266 16.64 1.12 -12.48
N VAL A 267 17.55 0.20 -12.23
CA VAL A 267 18.82 0.07 -12.98
C VAL A 267 18.83 -1.29 -13.68
N ARG A 268 19.14 -1.29 -14.98
CA ARG A 268 19.20 -2.50 -15.81
C ARG A 268 20.59 -3.12 -15.77
N PHE A 269 20.65 -4.43 -15.69
CA PHE A 269 21.89 -5.21 -15.87
C PHE A 269 21.63 -6.44 -16.75
N SER A 270 22.68 -7.14 -17.12
CA SER A 270 22.59 -8.40 -17.88
C SER A 270 23.69 -9.35 -17.46
N GLN A 271 23.34 -10.62 -17.37
CA GLN A 271 24.27 -11.72 -17.14
C GLN A 271 24.92 -12.13 -18.48
N LYS A 272 26.24 -12.32 -18.50
CA LYS A 272 27.01 -12.64 -19.72
C LYS A 272 26.77 -14.05 -20.23
N ALA A 273 26.84 -15.02 -19.32
CA ALA A 273 26.73 -16.45 -19.62
C ALA A 273 26.15 -17.19 -18.40
N VAL A 274 25.79 -18.47 -18.58
CA VAL A 274 25.36 -19.34 -17.48
C VAL A 274 26.45 -19.42 -16.40
N LEU A 275 26.06 -19.24 -15.13
CA LEU A 275 26.94 -19.42 -13.98
C LEU A 275 27.41 -20.88 -13.91
N LYS A 276 28.64 -21.16 -14.39
CA LYS A 276 29.24 -22.50 -14.34
C LYS A 276 29.40 -22.93 -12.87
N SER A 277 28.92 -24.12 -12.53
CA SER A 277 28.66 -24.59 -11.16
C SER A 277 29.89 -24.81 -10.25
N LYS A 278 31.10 -24.45 -10.68
CA LYS A 278 32.37 -24.74 -9.97
C LYS A 278 32.70 -23.81 -8.80
N ALA A 279 31.70 -23.24 -8.11
CA ALA A 279 31.92 -22.45 -6.91
C ALA A 279 30.81 -22.71 -5.86
N PRO A 280 31.14 -23.01 -4.58
CA PRO A 280 30.15 -23.26 -3.52
C PRO A 280 29.44 -21.99 -3.02
N GLN A 281 29.67 -20.84 -3.65
CA GLN A 281 29.09 -19.56 -3.25
C GLN A 281 27.62 -19.47 -3.70
N LYS A 282 26.69 -19.37 -2.74
CA LYS A 282 25.24 -19.15 -2.98
C LYS A 282 24.89 -17.70 -3.36
N VAL A 283 25.87 -16.85 -3.66
CA VAL A 283 25.71 -15.41 -3.88
C VAL A 283 26.67 -14.95 -4.99
N ARG A 284 26.30 -13.86 -5.69
CA ARG A 284 27.21 -13.01 -6.46
C ARG A 284 27.11 -11.55 -6.02
N SER A 285 28.16 -10.79 -6.31
CA SER A 285 28.23 -9.35 -6.05
C SER A 285 28.11 -8.57 -7.37
N LEU A 286 27.27 -7.55 -7.37
CA LEU A 286 27.09 -6.61 -8.48
C LEU A 286 27.55 -5.22 -8.02
N GLU A 287 28.72 -4.77 -8.49
CA GLU A 287 29.24 -3.43 -8.15
C GLU A 287 28.47 -2.36 -8.94
N VAL A 288 27.94 -1.37 -8.24
CA VAL A 288 27.28 -0.21 -8.83
C VAL A 288 27.95 1.07 -8.37
N GLU A 289 28.40 1.86 -9.33
CA GLU A 289 29.13 3.10 -9.17
C GLU A 289 28.20 4.29 -9.46
N LEU A 290 28.18 5.28 -8.58
CA LEU A 290 27.40 6.52 -8.73
C LEU A 290 28.32 7.64 -9.21
N PHE A 291 27.98 8.20 -10.37
CA PHE A 291 28.68 9.31 -10.99
C PHE A 291 27.85 10.61 -10.93
N ARG A 292 28.53 11.74 -10.80
CA ARG A 292 28.01 13.11 -11.02
C ARG A 292 28.90 13.79 -12.05
N GLY A 293 28.35 14.14 -13.22
CA GLY A 293 29.20 14.46 -14.36
C GLY A 293 30.13 13.30 -14.71
N SER A 294 31.43 13.54 -14.79
CA SER A 294 32.49 12.52 -14.97
C SER A 294 33.03 11.92 -13.68
N GLU A 295 32.73 12.47 -12.50
CA GLU A 295 33.32 12.06 -11.22
C GLU A 295 32.53 10.91 -10.56
N GLN A 296 33.24 9.88 -10.07
CA GLN A 296 32.65 8.75 -9.34
C GLN A 296 32.51 9.06 -7.83
N ILE A 297 31.44 9.79 -7.46
CA ILE A 297 31.22 10.30 -6.10
C ILE A 297 30.93 9.23 -5.03
N ASN A 298 30.43 8.03 -5.40
CA ASN A 298 30.23 6.93 -4.45
C ASN A 298 30.11 5.57 -5.17
N LYS A 299 30.17 4.45 -4.45
CA LYS A 299 29.85 3.11 -4.99
C LYS A 299 29.32 2.14 -3.94
N HIS A 300 28.66 1.08 -4.37
CA HIS A 300 28.06 0.05 -3.51
C HIS A 300 28.12 -1.35 -4.17
N GLN A 301 27.99 -2.41 -3.35
CA GLN A 301 28.14 -3.81 -3.76
C GLN A 301 26.88 -4.61 -3.41
N ILE A 302 26.04 -4.85 -4.42
CA ILE A 302 24.73 -5.50 -4.26
C ILE A 302 24.91 -7.03 -4.23
N LYS A 303 24.36 -7.68 -3.20
CA LYS A 303 24.32 -9.16 -3.10
C LYS A 303 23.12 -9.70 -3.88
N LEU A 304 23.38 -10.60 -4.83
CA LEU A 304 22.37 -11.37 -5.58
C LEU A 304 22.45 -12.84 -5.16
N GLU A 305 21.36 -13.42 -4.64
CA GLU A 305 21.35 -14.84 -4.27
C GLU A 305 21.29 -15.73 -5.51
N ILE A 306 21.93 -16.90 -5.45
CA ILE A 306 21.80 -17.96 -6.46
C ILE A 306 20.78 -18.99 -5.96
N LYS A 307 19.84 -19.35 -6.83
CA LYS A 307 18.78 -20.35 -6.61
C LYS A 307 18.83 -21.42 -7.67
N LYS A 308 18.34 -22.61 -7.35
CA LYS A 308 17.91 -23.56 -8.38
C LYS A 308 16.52 -23.19 -8.94
N ILE A 309 16.04 -23.94 -9.94
CA ILE A 309 14.70 -23.75 -10.53
C ILE A 309 13.58 -24.35 -9.64
N ASP A 310 13.89 -25.42 -8.92
CA ASP A 310 13.05 -26.11 -7.91
C ASP A 310 12.99 -25.38 -6.55
N GLU A 311 13.84 -24.36 -6.35
CA GLU A 311 13.80 -23.50 -5.17
C GLU A 311 12.89 -22.26 -5.40
N PRO A 312 12.09 -21.82 -4.41
CA PRO A 312 11.35 -20.56 -4.51
C PRO A 312 12.28 -19.36 -4.70
N HIS A 313 12.05 -18.58 -5.76
CA HIS A 313 12.98 -17.52 -6.18
C HIS A 313 12.29 -16.24 -6.68
N LYS A 314 12.99 -15.10 -6.62
CA LYS A 314 12.50 -13.76 -7.00
C LYS A 314 12.75 -13.47 -8.49
N LYS A 315 11.71 -13.03 -9.20
CA LYS A 315 11.80 -12.40 -10.53
C LYS A 315 11.44 -10.91 -10.40
N THR A 316 12.28 -10.02 -10.92
CA THR A 316 12.03 -8.56 -10.93
C THR A 316 11.43 -8.10 -12.24
N PHE A 317 10.53 -7.12 -12.18
CA PHE A 317 9.92 -6.49 -13.35
C PHE A 317 9.86 -4.96 -13.18
N PHE A 318 9.61 -4.25 -14.29
CA PHE A 318 9.39 -2.80 -14.28
C PHE A 318 7.89 -2.54 -14.20
N SER A 319 7.44 -1.92 -13.11
CA SER A 319 6.02 -1.59 -12.92
C SER A 319 5.61 -0.40 -13.78
N LEU A 320 4.51 -0.53 -14.51
CA LEU A 320 3.88 0.52 -15.29
C LEU A 320 3.06 1.49 -14.42
N ILE A 321 2.72 1.09 -13.19
CA ILE A 321 1.97 1.90 -12.21
C ILE A 321 2.79 3.12 -11.77
N ASP A 322 4.10 2.98 -11.59
CA ASP A 322 4.96 4.02 -11.00
C ASP A 322 6.40 4.07 -11.56
N ARG A 323 6.72 3.30 -12.60
CA ARG A 323 8.06 3.20 -13.21
C ARG A 323 9.16 2.69 -12.25
N SER A 324 8.82 1.94 -11.21
CA SER A 324 9.76 1.32 -10.25
C SER A 324 10.18 -0.11 -10.63
N THR A 325 11.23 -0.63 -10.00
CA THR A 325 11.54 -2.07 -9.99
C THR A 325 10.73 -2.75 -8.89
N GLN A 326 9.80 -3.62 -9.27
CA GLN A 326 9.08 -4.51 -8.35
C GLN A 326 9.55 -5.96 -8.53
N TYR A 327 9.08 -6.85 -7.66
CA TYR A 327 9.36 -8.29 -7.77
C TYR A 327 8.11 -9.12 -7.50
N TYR A 328 8.15 -10.38 -7.92
CA TYR A 328 7.29 -11.45 -7.41
C TYR A 328 8.16 -12.67 -7.13
N SER A 329 7.70 -13.56 -6.24
CA SER A 329 8.33 -14.87 -6.06
C SER A 329 7.57 -15.94 -6.80
N ILE A 330 8.29 -16.95 -7.29
CA ILE A 330 7.74 -18.07 -8.05
C ILE A 330 8.37 -19.38 -7.58
N LEU A 331 7.55 -20.43 -7.57
CA LEU A 331 7.95 -21.83 -7.45
C LEU A 331 7.42 -22.57 -8.68
N TYR A 332 8.31 -23.30 -9.35
CA TYR A 332 8.00 -24.03 -10.57
C TYR A 332 7.29 -25.37 -10.26
N PRO A 333 6.62 -25.97 -11.27
CA PRO A 333 6.16 -27.35 -11.17
C PRO A 333 7.30 -28.33 -10.85
N GLN A 334 6.95 -29.46 -10.22
CA GLN A 334 7.83 -30.64 -10.17
C GLN A 334 8.09 -31.11 -11.61
N ASP A 335 9.34 -31.48 -11.89
CA ASP A 335 9.80 -31.95 -13.21
C ASP A 335 9.31 -31.06 -14.37
N PHE A 336 9.48 -29.75 -14.20
CA PHE A 336 9.00 -28.73 -15.14
C PHE A 336 9.48 -28.96 -16.58
N ASP A 337 8.51 -29.04 -17.47
CA ASP A 337 8.64 -29.27 -18.90
C ASP A 337 8.01 -28.08 -19.64
N PRO A 338 8.76 -27.30 -20.45
CA PRO A 338 8.25 -26.10 -21.09
C PRO A 338 7.18 -26.35 -22.15
N ASP A 339 7.05 -27.58 -22.66
CA ASP A 339 6.07 -27.94 -23.69
C ASP A 339 4.70 -28.35 -23.11
N LYS A 340 4.59 -28.43 -21.77
CA LYS A 340 3.33 -28.68 -21.04
C LYS A 340 2.68 -27.38 -20.56
N SER A 341 1.33 -27.36 -20.54
CA SER A 341 0.55 -26.25 -19.98
C SER A 341 0.12 -26.54 -18.53
N TYR A 342 0.39 -25.59 -17.62
CA TYR A 342 0.20 -25.76 -16.17
C TYR A 342 -0.88 -24.85 -15.59
N GLY A 343 -1.45 -25.24 -14.45
CA GLY A 343 -2.22 -24.30 -13.62
C GLY A 343 -1.34 -23.27 -12.92
N VAL A 344 -1.95 -22.28 -12.27
CA VAL A 344 -1.24 -21.31 -11.42
C VAL A 344 -2.00 -21.09 -10.12
N ILE A 345 -1.34 -21.32 -9.00
CA ILE A 345 -1.82 -20.91 -7.67
C ILE A 345 -1.18 -19.56 -7.34
N PHE A 346 -1.96 -18.48 -7.43
CA PHE A 346 -1.56 -17.17 -6.95
C PHE A 346 -1.72 -17.11 -5.44
N GLY A 347 -0.60 -17.06 -4.71
CA GLY A 347 -0.56 -17.04 -3.25
C GLY A 347 -0.40 -15.61 -2.70
N LEU A 348 -1.44 -15.11 -2.03
CA LEU A 348 -1.48 -13.79 -1.43
C LEU A 348 -0.99 -13.87 0.02
N HIS A 349 0.03 -13.10 0.37
CA HIS A 349 0.66 -13.13 1.68
C HIS A 349 -0.06 -12.26 2.73
N GLY A 350 0.18 -12.59 4.00
CA GLY A 350 -0.31 -11.83 5.15
C GLY A 350 0.37 -10.47 5.31
N ALA A 351 -0.14 -9.66 6.23
CA ALA A 351 0.51 -8.41 6.62
C ALA A 351 1.89 -8.71 7.21
N SER A 352 2.88 -7.81 7.01
CA SER A 352 4.30 -8.00 7.36
C SER A 352 5.10 -9.07 6.59
N VAL A 353 4.44 -9.98 5.86
CA VAL A 353 5.10 -11.12 5.22
C VAL A 353 5.63 -10.70 3.84
N GLU A 354 6.89 -11.04 3.55
CA GLU A 354 7.45 -10.91 2.20
C GLU A 354 6.97 -12.05 1.29
N ALA A 355 6.73 -11.76 0.01
CA ALA A 355 6.37 -12.78 -1.00
C ALA A 355 7.38 -13.94 -1.04
N SER A 356 8.68 -13.64 -0.90
CA SER A 356 9.77 -14.61 -0.85
C SER A 356 9.84 -15.45 0.43
N HIS A 357 9.12 -15.05 1.50
CA HIS A 357 8.89 -15.87 2.68
C HIS A 357 7.66 -16.75 2.50
N MET A 358 6.56 -16.18 2.00
CA MET A 358 5.30 -16.90 1.72
C MET A 358 5.53 -18.04 0.71
N ALA A 359 6.38 -17.83 -0.30
CA ALA A 359 6.72 -18.84 -1.30
C ALA A 359 7.37 -20.11 -0.71
N LYS A 360 8.00 -20.00 0.46
CA LYS A 360 8.62 -21.13 1.17
C LYS A 360 7.64 -21.90 2.06
N GLN A 361 6.38 -21.45 2.14
CA GLN A 361 5.29 -22.13 2.84
C GLN A 361 4.45 -23.03 1.90
N TYR A 362 4.85 -23.15 0.63
CA TYR A 362 4.26 -24.05 -0.36
C TYR A 362 5.29 -25.10 -0.78
N SER A 363 4.87 -26.36 -0.91
CA SER A 363 5.64 -27.39 -1.61
C SER A 363 5.53 -27.25 -3.13
N PRO A 364 6.48 -27.77 -3.94
CA PRO A 364 6.33 -27.88 -5.39
C PRO A 364 5.11 -28.73 -5.79
N LYS A 365 4.55 -28.54 -6.98
CA LYS A 365 3.34 -29.24 -7.47
C LYS A 365 3.56 -29.88 -8.83
N ASP A 366 3.01 -31.06 -9.09
CA ASP A 366 3.11 -31.74 -10.40
C ASP A 366 2.31 -31.04 -11.53
N TRP A 367 1.40 -30.13 -11.17
CA TRP A 367 0.37 -29.62 -12.09
C TRP A 367 0.27 -28.10 -12.19
N ALA A 368 1.03 -27.34 -11.38
CA ALA A 368 0.92 -25.88 -11.31
C ALA A 368 2.20 -25.17 -10.86
N PHE A 369 2.35 -23.93 -11.34
CA PHE A 369 3.21 -22.93 -10.70
C PHE A 369 2.56 -22.42 -9.41
N VAL A 370 3.38 -22.00 -8.43
CA VAL A 370 2.92 -21.15 -7.32
C VAL A 370 3.56 -19.77 -7.48
N VAL A 371 2.76 -18.72 -7.57
CA VAL A 371 3.23 -17.34 -7.83
C VAL A 371 2.76 -16.41 -6.71
N LEU A 372 3.68 -15.63 -6.17
CA LEU A 372 3.50 -14.78 -5.00
C LEU A 372 3.79 -13.32 -5.41
N PRO A 373 2.78 -12.51 -5.76
CA PRO A 373 2.92 -11.06 -5.88
C PRO A 373 3.32 -10.43 -4.52
N THR A 374 3.74 -9.18 -4.51
CA THR A 374 4.28 -8.54 -3.28
C THR A 374 3.31 -7.59 -2.58
N ASN A 375 2.20 -7.21 -3.24
CA ASN A 375 1.29 -6.17 -2.75
C ASN A 375 2.02 -4.84 -2.43
N ARG A 376 3.25 -4.71 -2.95
CA ARG A 376 4.31 -3.74 -2.71
C ARG A 376 5.19 -3.91 -1.47
N ARG A 377 4.67 -3.83 -0.23
CA ARG A 377 5.53 -3.89 0.97
C ARG A 377 4.83 -4.44 2.22
N PRO A 378 5.58 -5.04 3.16
CA PRO A 378 5.19 -5.21 4.56
C PRO A 378 4.50 -3.98 5.17
N TYR A 379 3.20 -4.09 5.46
CA TYR A 379 2.36 -2.98 5.95
C TYR A 379 2.37 -1.71 5.07
N GLY A 380 2.56 -1.89 3.76
CA GLY A 380 2.47 -0.82 2.77
C GLY A 380 1.02 -0.54 2.39
N PHE A 381 0.43 -1.48 1.68
CA PHE A 381 -0.99 -1.52 1.35
C PHE A 381 -1.60 -2.86 1.83
N ASP A 382 -2.92 -2.97 1.75
CA ASP A 382 -3.65 -4.24 1.77
C ASP A 382 -3.81 -4.74 0.30
N TRP A 383 -4.68 -5.72 0.02
CA TRP A 383 -4.85 -6.26 -1.34
C TRP A 383 -5.93 -5.55 -2.19
N GLN A 384 -6.51 -4.45 -1.70
CA GLN A 384 -7.19 -3.44 -2.53
C GLN A 384 -6.16 -2.56 -3.27
N ASP A 385 -6.65 -1.60 -4.06
CA ASP A 385 -5.86 -0.50 -4.62
C ASP A 385 -4.56 -0.98 -5.31
N TRP A 386 -3.40 -0.45 -4.94
CA TRP A 386 -2.11 -0.88 -5.47
C TRP A 386 -1.81 -2.37 -5.27
N GLY A 387 -2.33 -3.03 -4.24
CA GLY A 387 -2.14 -4.48 -4.05
C GLY A 387 -2.87 -5.32 -5.09
N ARG A 388 -4.08 -4.89 -5.48
CA ARG A 388 -4.84 -5.46 -6.61
C ARG A 388 -4.15 -5.18 -7.95
N LEU A 389 -3.64 -3.96 -8.13
CA LEU A 389 -2.95 -3.57 -9.37
C LEU A 389 -1.58 -4.30 -9.51
N ASP A 390 -0.84 -4.50 -8.41
CA ASP A 390 0.38 -5.33 -8.36
C ASP A 390 0.09 -6.79 -8.73
N PHE A 391 -0.98 -7.37 -8.18
CA PHE A 391 -1.47 -8.69 -8.58
C PHE A 391 -1.75 -8.76 -10.10
N LEU A 392 -2.44 -7.76 -10.66
CA LEU A 392 -2.77 -7.74 -12.09
C LEU A 392 -1.52 -7.56 -12.98
N GLU A 393 -0.53 -6.75 -12.58
CA GLU A 393 0.76 -6.69 -13.29
C GLU A 393 1.48 -8.05 -13.29
N VAL A 394 1.49 -8.75 -12.15
CA VAL A 394 2.12 -10.07 -12.01
C VAL A 394 1.35 -11.15 -12.77
N LEU A 395 0.01 -11.10 -12.81
CA LEU A 395 -0.82 -11.98 -13.65
C LEU A 395 -0.42 -11.87 -15.14
N GLU A 396 -0.26 -10.66 -15.66
CA GLU A 396 0.21 -10.45 -17.03
C GLU A 396 1.69 -10.83 -17.23
N GLN A 397 2.56 -10.65 -16.21
CA GLN A 397 3.92 -11.23 -16.28
C GLN A 397 3.88 -12.75 -16.40
N VAL A 398 2.98 -13.43 -15.68
CA VAL A 398 2.86 -14.89 -15.69
C VAL A 398 2.34 -15.39 -17.04
N LYS A 399 1.21 -14.84 -17.51
CA LYS A 399 0.60 -15.19 -18.81
C LYS A 399 1.57 -15.00 -20.00
N LYS A 400 2.49 -14.04 -19.91
CA LYS A 400 3.43 -13.71 -20.99
C LYS A 400 4.68 -14.60 -21.02
N HIS A 401 5.14 -15.12 -19.88
CA HIS A 401 6.47 -15.75 -19.78
C HIS A 401 6.46 -17.23 -19.36
N TYR A 402 5.30 -17.82 -19.06
CA TYR A 402 5.17 -19.23 -18.64
C TYR A 402 4.07 -19.96 -19.42
N PRO A 403 4.23 -21.27 -19.70
CA PRO A 403 3.22 -22.07 -20.38
C PRO A 403 2.09 -22.43 -19.41
N VAL A 404 1.07 -21.59 -19.34
CA VAL A 404 -0.01 -21.68 -18.35
C VAL A 404 -1.39 -21.72 -18.98
N ASP A 405 -2.30 -22.45 -18.34
CA ASP A 405 -3.71 -22.59 -18.73
C ASP A 405 -4.56 -21.53 -17.99
N PRO A 406 -5.09 -20.49 -18.69
CA PRO A 406 -5.86 -19.43 -18.04
C PRO A 406 -7.16 -19.90 -17.39
N GLU A 407 -7.63 -21.11 -17.71
CA GLU A 407 -8.83 -21.70 -17.08
C GLU A 407 -8.48 -22.53 -15.84
N ARG A 408 -7.20 -22.53 -15.45
CA ARG A 408 -6.64 -23.20 -14.25
C ARG A 408 -5.81 -22.21 -13.42
N PHE A 409 -6.28 -20.96 -13.34
CA PHE A 409 -5.81 -19.99 -12.37
C PHE A 409 -6.61 -20.09 -11.06
N PHE A 410 -5.90 -20.01 -9.94
CA PHE A 410 -6.42 -20.19 -8.58
C PHE A 410 -5.89 -19.09 -7.67
N LEU A 411 -6.68 -18.69 -6.68
CA LEU A 411 -6.30 -17.65 -5.73
C LEU A 411 -6.33 -18.19 -4.29
N ALA A 412 -5.18 -18.26 -3.64
CA ALA A 412 -5.03 -18.72 -2.26
C ALA A 412 -4.35 -17.63 -1.41
N GLY A 413 -4.52 -17.62 -0.09
CA GLY A 413 -3.85 -16.60 0.72
C GLY A 413 -4.29 -16.55 2.17
N SER A 414 -3.45 -15.97 3.01
CA SER A 414 -3.60 -15.99 4.48
C SER A 414 -3.69 -14.59 5.09
N SER A 415 -4.53 -14.40 6.11
CA SER A 415 -4.65 -13.14 6.85
C SER A 415 -5.06 -11.98 5.94
N MET A 416 -4.21 -10.94 5.80
CA MET A 416 -4.32 -9.89 4.78
C MET A 416 -4.53 -10.48 3.37
N GLY A 417 -3.73 -11.49 3.01
CA GLY A 417 -3.89 -12.22 1.75
C GLY A 417 -5.18 -13.03 1.69
N GLY A 418 -5.69 -13.54 2.81
CA GLY A 418 -7.00 -14.20 2.86
C GLY A 418 -8.15 -13.22 2.61
N GLN A 419 -8.04 -11.97 3.08
CA GLN A 419 -8.95 -10.89 2.69
C GLN A 419 -8.75 -10.48 1.23
N GLY A 420 -7.51 -10.51 0.73
CA GLY A 420 -7.17 -10.30 -0.67
C GLY A 420 -7.78 -11.33 -1.60
N VAL A 421 -7.85 -12.61 -1.20
CA VAL A 421 -8.53 -13.67 -1.94
C VAL A 421 -10.00 -13.28 -2.13
N TRP A 422 -10.69 -12.92 -1.04
CA TRP A 422 -12.07 -12.46 -1.12
C TRP A 422 -12.24 -11.20 -1.98
N HIS A 423 -11.35 -10.21 -1.86
CA HIS A 423 -11.47 -8.96 -2.63
C HIS A 423 -11.25 -9.20 -4.13
N ILE A 424 -10.08 -9.72 -4.51
CA ILE A 424 -9.68 -9.87 -5.92
C ILE A 424 -10.58 -10.89 -6.63
N ALA A 425 -10.97 -11.98 -5.97
CA ALA A 425 -11.80 -13.02 -6.57
C ALA A 425 -13.28 -12.62 -6.73
N LEU A 426 -13.82 -11.76 -5.85
CA LEU A 426 -15.19 -11.24 -6.01
C LEU A 426 -15.26 -10.07 -7.01
N HIS A 427 -14.20 -9.26 -7.13
CA HIS A 427 -14.13 -8.21 -8.15
C HIS A 427 -13.78 -8.74 -9.55
N HIS A 428 -13.00 -9.81 -9.66
CA HIS A 428 -12.58 -10.43 -10.93
C HIS A 428 -12.89 -11.95 -10.99
N PRO A 429 -14.15 -12.40 -10.82
CA PRO A 429 -14.50 -13.82 -10.70
C PRO A 429 -14.22 -14.62 -11.97
N SER A 430 -14.25 -13.97 -13.15
CA SER A 430 -13.93 -14.56 -14.44
C SER A 430 -12.44 -14.86 -14.66
N LEU A 431 -11.55 -14.54 -13.72
CA LEU A 431 -10.13 -14.90 -13.77
C LEU A 431 -9.80 -16.24 -13.10
N PHE A 432 -10.71 -16.84 -12.32
CA PHE A 432 -10.37 -17.93 -11.41
C PHE A 432 -11.26 -19.16 -11.54
N ALA A 433 -10.64 -20.33 -11.46
CA ALA A 433 -11.33 -21.62 -11.45
C ALA A 433 -11.79 -22.04 -10.04
N ALA A 434 -11.08 -21.60 -8.99
CA ALA A 434 -11.46 -21.74 -7.58
C ALA A 434 -10.59 -20.84 -6.68
N ALA A 435 -11.05 -20.61 -5.45
CA ALA A 435 -10.37 -19.76 -4.46
C ALA A 435 -10.25 -20.44 -3.07
N ALA A 436 -9.16 -20.13 -2.34
CA ALA A 436 -8.80 -20.73 -1.06
C ALA A 436 -8.37 -19.68 -0.01
N PRO A 437 -9.30 -18.91 0.57
CA PRO A 437 -9.01 -17.93 1.62
C PRO A 437 -8.76 -18.61 2.97
N HIS A 438 -7.65 -18.24 3.62
CA HIS A 438 -7.28 -18.62 4.97
C HIS A 438 -7.31 -17.41 5.91
N ALA A 439 -8.05 -17.50 7.03
CA ALA A 439 -8.12 -16.46 8.07
C ALA A 439 -8.33 -15.02 7.54
N GLY A 440 -9.18 -14.86 6.52
CA GLY A 440 -9.42 -13.58 5.84
C GLY A 440 -10.57 -12.77 6.44
N TRP A 441 -10.36 -11.48 6.71
CA TRP A 441 -11.39 -10.61 7.27
C TRP A 441 -12.41 -10.11 6.22
N ALA A 442 -13.56 -9.66 6.71
CA ALA A 442 -14.69 -9.23 5.87
C ALA A 442 -14.53 -7.81 5.31
N ASN A 443 -14.22 -6.84 6.17
CA ASN A 443 -14.00 -5.43 5.83
C ASN A 443 -13.22 -4.71 6.95
N PHE A 444 -12.71 -3.50 6.68
CA PHE A 444 -11.94 -2.74 7.67
C PHE A 444 -12.76 -2.33 8.90
N GLN A 445 -14.05 -2.05 8.71
CA GLN A 445 -15.01 -1.58 9.71
C GLN A 445 -15.31 -2.65 10.79
N THR A 446 -15.08 -3.93 10.50
CA THR A 446 -15.27 -5.07 11.40
C THR A 446 -13.95 -5.67 11.90
N TYR A 447 -12.89 -5.67 11.08
CA TYR A 447 -11.58 -6.21 11.46
C TYR A 447 -10.88 -5.39 12.56
N SER A 448 -10.89 -4.06 12.43
CA SER A 448 -10.46 -3.15 13.50
C SER A 448 -11.57 -2.11 13.70
N PRO A 449 -12.57 -2.42 14.54
CA PRO A 449 -13.82 -1.67 14.64
C PRO A 449 -13.67 -0.15 14.70
N PHE A 450 -14.43 0.55 13.86
CA PHE A 450 -14.37 2.02 13.76
C PHE A 450 -15.07 2.74 14.95
N ILE A 451 -15.51 2.02 15.98
CA ILE A 451 -16.35 2.53 17.08
C ILE A 451 -15.73 3.69 17.89
N LEU A 452 -14.40 3.75 17.99
CA LEU A 452 -13.67 4.80 18.72
C LEU A 452 -13.13 5.92 17.80
N GLN A 453 -13.53 5.94 16.52
CA GLN A 453 -13.16 7.04 15.61
C GLN A 453 -13.82 8.36 16.02
N LYS A 454 -13.01 9.40 16.22
CA LYS A 454 -13.47 10.79 16.29
C LYS A 454 -14.30 11.17 15.07
N SER A 455 -13.94 10.65 13.89
CA SER A 455 -14.74 10.79 12.67
C SER A 455 -16.18 10.31 12.85
N ARG A 456 -16.45 9.24 13.62
CA ARG A 456 -17.81 8.79 13.91
C ARG A 456 -18.50 9.59 15.01
N MET A 457 -17.73 10.13 15.95
CA MET A 457 -18.26 10.91 17.08
C MET A 457 -18.64 12.34 16.70
N PHE A 458 -17.97 12.95 15.72
CA PHE A 458 -18.02 14.40 15.47
C PHE A 458 -18.34 14.82 14.02
N SER A 459 -18.59 13.89 13.09
CA SER A 459 -18.96 14.22 11.70
C SER A 459 -20.45 14.04 11.43
N SER A 460 -21.02 14.82 10.51
CA SER A 460 -22.40 14.61 10.06
C SER A 460 -22.54 13.31 9.23
N PRO A 461 -23.71 12.65 9.26
CA PRO A 461 -23.98 11.46 8.43
C PRO A 461 -23.76 11.70 6.93
N GLN A 462 -24.06 12.90 6.44
CA GLN A 462 -23.93 13.28 5.03
C GLN A 462 -22.46 13.31 4.56
N ILE A 463 -21.55 13.76 5.43
CA ILE A 463 -20.10 13.74 5.17
C ILE A 463 -19.55 12.31 5.25
N LEU A 464 -19.96 11.55 6.27
CA LEU A 464 -19.54 10.13 6.41
C LEU A 464 -20.06 9.25 5.28
N MET A 465 -21.22 9.57 4.69
CA MET A 465 -21.72 8.89 3.49
C MET A 465 -20.72 8.97 2.34
N GLN A 466 -20.16 10.15 2.03
CA GLN A 466 -19.20 10.30 0.94
C GLN A 466 -17.87 9.55 1.22
N ARG A 467 -17.40 9.59 2.48
CA ARG A 467 -16.28 8.75 2.94
C ARG A 467 -16.55 7.26 2.70
N ASN A 468 -17.73 6.78 3.08
CA ASN A 468 -18.10 5.36 2.98
C ASN A 468 -18.24 4.91 1.52
N ARG A 469 -18.78 5.75 0.62
CA ARG A 469 -18.82 5.48 -0.84
C ARG A 469 -17.42 5.22 -1.40
N ALA A 470 -16.44 6.06 -1.04
CA ALA A 470 -15.03 5.89 -1.42
C ALA A 470 -14.32 4.68 -0.77
N MET A 471 -14.98 3.91 0.10
CA MET A 471 -14.45 2.70 0.76
C MET A 471 -15.32 1.45 0.51
N MET A 472 -16.31 1.51 -0.37
CA MET A 472 -17.27 0.41 -0.54
C MET A 472 -16.62 -0.85 -1.14
N ASP A 473 -15.61 -0.65 -1.98
CA ASP A 473 -14.72 -1.67 -2.55
C ASP A 473 -14.13 -2.67 -1.53
N SER A 474 -13.94 -2.18 -0.31
CA SER A 474 -13.32 -2.87 0.83
C SER A 474 -14.31 -3.70 1.63
N ASN A 475 -15.60 -3.72 1.23
CA ASN A 475 -16.65 -4.49 1.87
C ASN A 475 -16.96 -5.79 1.13
N ASN A 476 -16.09 -6.79 1.27
CA ASN A 476 -16.15 -8.04 0.50
C ASN A 476 -17.51 -8.77 0.59
N LEU A 477 -18.22 -8.66 1.73
CA LEU A 477 -19.55 -9.27 1.90
C LEU A 477 -20.62 -8.73 0.94
N PHE A 478 -20.49 -7.48 0.49
CA PHE A 478 -21.44 -6.86 -0.46
C PHE A 478 -21.32 -7.44 -1.88
N PHE A 479 -20.13 -7.89 -2.27
CA PHE A 479 -19.84 -8.44 -3.60
C PHE A 479 -20.03 -9.97 -3.67
N LEU A 480 -20.55 -10.61 -2.62
CA LEU A 480 -20.63 -12.07 -2.53
C LEU A 480 -21.49 -12.75 -3.60
N LYS A 481 -22.44 -12.04 -4.23
CA LYS A 481 -23.19 -12.57 -5.38
C LYS A 481 -22.29 -13.03 -6.53
N ASN A 482 -21.16 -12.33 -6.72
CA ASN A 482 -20.20 -12.56 -7.81
C ASN A 482 -19.53 -13.95 -7.73
N ALA A 483 -19.65 -14.65 -6.60
CA ALA A 483 -19.14 -16.00 -6.40
C ALA A 483 -19.97 -17.12 -7.07
N GLN A 484 -21.05 -16.80 -7.80
CA GLN A 484 -22.00 -17.80 -8.36
C GLN A 484 -21.34 -18.97 -9.11
N HIS A 485 -20.29 -18.68 -9.90
CA HIS A 485 -19.54 -19.68 -10.66
C HIS A 485 -18.10 -19.88 -10.17
N LEU A 486 -17.81 -19.43 -8.94
CA LEU A 486 -16.47 -19.48 -8.34
C LEU A 486 -16.49 -20.29 -7.04
N PRO A 487 -16.02 -21.56 -7.06
CA PRO A 487 -15.97 -22.41 -5.88
C PRO A 487 -14.92 -21.98 -4.86
N PHE A 488 -15.29 -21.99 -3.57
CA PHE A 488 -14.40 -21.61 -2.45
C PHE A 488 -14.05 -22.80 -1.55
N ILE A 489 -12.80 -22.86 -1.06
CA ILE A 489 -12.40 -23.66 0.10
C ILE A 489 -11.84 -22.77 1.22
N VAL A 490 -12.72 -22.42 2.17
CA VAL A 490 -12.41 -21.50 3.27
C VAL A 490 -11.75 -22.27 4.41
N THR A 491 -10.59 -21.80 4.90
CA THR A 491 -9.90 -22.39 6.07
C THR A 491 -9.74 -21.36 7.20
N GLN A 492 -9.98 -21.79 8.44
CA GLN A 492 -9.95 -20.94 9.64
C GLN A 492 -9.42 -21.73 10.85
N GLY A 493 -8.57 -21.11 11.68
CA GLY A 493 -8.28 -21.62 13.02
C GLY A 493 -9.37 -21.19 14.00
N ALA A 494 -9.98 -22.13 14.74
CA ALA A 494 -11.07 -21.82 15.67
C ALA A 494 -10.63 -20.96 16.87
N LYS A 495 -9.33 -20.98 17.20
CA LYS A 495 -8.71 -20.24 18.31
C LYS A 495 -7.88 -19.04 17.80
N ASP A 496 -8.23 -18.47 16.65
CA ASP A 496 -7.57 -17.31 16.05
C ASP A 496 -7.91 -16.01 16.80
N PRO A 497 -6.92 -15.33 17.43
CA PRO A 497 -7.13 -14.06 18.14
C PRO A 497 -6.87 -12.82 17.26
N VAL A 498 -6.41 -12.99 16.02
CA VAL A 498 -6.03 -11.92 15.09
C VAL A 498 -7.17 -11.66 14.11
N VAL A 499 -7.67 -12.72 13.45
CA VAL A 499 -8.86 -12.68 12.59
C VAL A 499 -9.87 -13.70 13.13
N PRO A 500 -10.77 -13.30 14.05
CA PRO A 500 -11.67 -14.24 14.71
C PRO A 500 -12.58 -15.00 13.72
N PRO A 501 -12.94 -16.27 14.00
CA PRO A 501 -13.77 -17.11 13.12
C PRO A 501 -15.10 -16.49 12.68
N LEU A 502 -15.60 -15.47 13.39
CA LEU A 502 -16.72 -14.62 12.97
C LEU A 502 -16.65 -14.22 11.49
N HIS A 503 -15.48 -13.82 10.99
CA HIS A 503 -15.35 -13.43 9.58
C HIS A 503 -15.59 -14.61 8.63
N ALA A 504 -14.89 -15.73 8.83
CA ALA A 504 -15.05 -16.93 8.01
C ALA A 504 -16.48 -17.51 8.07
N ARG A 505 -17.12 -17.47 9.26
CA ARG A 505 -18.50 -17.91 9.47
C ARG A 505 -19.53 -17.01 8.79
N LEU A 506 -19.30 -15.69 8.70
CA LEU A 506 -20.15 -14.77 7.92
C LEU A 506 -20.13 -15.13 6.43
N PHE A 507 -18.93 -15.31 5.85
CA PHE A 507 -18.79 -15.80 4.47
C PHE A 507 -19.45 -17.17 4.29
N GLN A 508 -19.27 -18.09 5.24
CA GLN A 508 -19.86 -19.43 5.19
C GLN A 508 -21.38 -19.40 5.16
N LYS A 509 -21.99 -18.60 6.04
CA LYS A 509 -23.44 -18.44 6.15
C LYS A 509 -24.01 -17.90 4.83
N THR A 510 -23.51 -16.76 4.36
CA THR A 510 -24.05 -16.10 3.15
C THR A 510 -23.87 -16.94 1.89
N LEU A 511 -22.72 -17.61 1.70
CA LEU A 511 -22.52 -18.49 0.54
C LEU A 511 -23.46 -19.72 0.55
N LYS A 512 -23.77 -20.28 1.74
CA LYS A 512 -24.76 -21.35 1.87
C LYS A 512 -26.18 -20.86 1.59
N GLU A 513 -26.54 -19.66 2.06
CA GLU A 513 -27.85 -19.05 1.80
C GLU A 513 -28.06 -18.68 0.32
N LEU A 514 -26.98 -18.39 -0.41
CA LEU A 514 -26.98 -18.22 -1.87
C LEU A 514 -26.94 -19.56 -2.65
N GLY A 515 -26.73 -20.70 -1.98
CA GLY A 515 -26.61 -22.02 -2.62
C GLY A 515 -25.30 -22.25 -3.39
N TYR A 516 -24.25 -21.45 -3.13
CA TYR A 516 -23.01 -21.46 -3.91
C TYR A 516 -22.02 -22.55 -3.46
N GLN A 517 -21.10 -22.94 -4.36
CA GLN A 517 -20.12 -24.00 -4.10
C GLN A 517 -19.09 -23.60 -3.04
N LEU A 518 -19.30 -24.04 -1.80
CA LEU A 518 -18.41 -23.80 -0.67
C LEU A 518 -18.01 -25.10 0.03
N LYS A 519 -16.70 -25.25 0.27
CA LYS A 519 -16.15 -26.15 1.29
C LYS A 519 -15.59 -25.32 2.45
N TYR A 520 -15.92 -25.67 3.69
CA TYR A 520 -15.55 -24.91 4.89
C TYR A 520 -14.79 -25.77 5.89
N ARG A 521 -13.65 -25.26 6.37
CA ARG A 521 -12.71 -25.97 7.24
C ARG A 521 -12.38 -25.08 8.44
N GLU A 522 -12.93 -25.39 9.61
CA GLU A 522 -12.60 -24.69 10.85
C GLU A 522 -11.94 -25.67 11.82
N ILE A 523 -10.66 -25.42 12.16
CA ILE A 523 -9.82 -26.40 12.86
C ILE A 523 -9.73 -26.03 14.35
N ALA A 524 -10.27 -26.92 15.21
CA ALA A 524 -10.58 -26.64 16.61
C ALA A 524 -9.41 -26.11 17.47
N ASP A 525 -8.20 -26.64 17.28
CA ASP A 525 -7.03 -26.28 18.10
C ASP A 525 -6.08 -25.26 17.46
N LYS A 526 -6.33 -24.87 16.22
CA LYS A 526 -5.43 -23.98 15.48
C LYS A 526 -5.73 -22.50 15.75
N LYS A 527 -4.68 -21.69 15.80
CA LYS A 527 -4.72 -20.21 15.91
C LYS A 527 -4.60 -19.58 14.51
N HIS A 528 -4.12 -18.33 14.42
CA HIS A 528 -4.00 -17.57 13.17
C HIS A 528 -3.10 -18.18 12.08
N TRP A 529 -2.18 -19.08 12.43
CA TRP A 529 -1.29 -19.76 11.49
C TRP A 529 -0.77 -21.07 12.08
N TRP A 530 -0.43 -22.03 11.22
CA TRP A 530 0.26 -23.27 11.60
C TRP A 530 0.97 -23.92 10.40
N ASN A 531 2.09 -24.58 10.67
CA ASN A 531 2.83 -25.34 9.66
C ASN A 531 2.45 -26.83 9.68
N GLU A 532 2.40 -27.43 10.88
CA GLU A 532 2.31 -28.89 11.02
C GLU A 532 0.89 -29.46 10.82
N PRO A 533 0.77 -30.65 10.17
CA PRO A 533 1.86 -31.47 9.62
C PRO A 533 2.40 -30.94 8.28
N LEU A 534 3.72 -30.85 8.12
CA LEU A 534 4.35 -30.35 6.88
C LEU A 534 4.03 -31.22 5.65
N VAL A 535 3.49 -30.57 4.61
CA VAL A 535 3.16 -31.15 3.31
C VAL A 535 4.44 -31.38 2.50
N ASN A 536 4.72 -32.63 2.14
CA ASN A 536 5.96 -33.01 1.45
C ASN A 536 7.23 -32.49 2.16
N GLY A 537 7.18 -32.35 3.50
CA GLY A 537 8.27 -31.82 4.33
C GLY A 537 8.55 -30.32 4.21
N ILE A 538 7.73 -29.54 3.49
CA ILE A 538 7.96 -28.10 3.25
C ILE A 538 6.69 -27.25 3.37
N GLY A 539 5.58 -27.67 2.77
CA GLY A 539 4.36 -26.88 2.70
C GLY A 539 3.62 -26.78 4.04
N ALA A 540 3.09 -25.61 4.36
CA ALA A 540 2.36 -25.38 5.61
C ALA A 540 0.91 -25.86 5.50
N ASP A 541 0.45 -26.70 6.44
CA ASP A 541 -0.91 -27.28 6.45
C ASP A 541 -2.02 -26.20 6.42
N ALA A 542 -1.79 -24.99 6.93
CA ALA A 542 -2.75 -23.89 6.87
C ALA A 542 -3.21 -23.52 5.43
N ILE A 543 -2.36 -23.78 4.42
CA ILE A 543 -2.58 -23.33 3.03
C ILE A 543 -2.28 -24.38 1.94
N ASP A 544 -1.40 -25.35 2.20
CA ASP A 544 -0.84 -26.23 1.15
C ASP A 544 -1.27 -27.70 1.26
N ASN A 545 -2.14 -28.03 2.22
CA ASN A 545 -2.57 -29.40 2.50
C ASN A 545 -3.29 -30.06 1.31
N GLN A 546 -3.27 -31.40 1.30
CA GLN A 546 -3.85 -32.23 0.23
C GLN A 546 -5.33 -31.92 -0.06
N GLU A 547 -6.09 -31.49 0.95
CA GLU A 547 -7.52 -31.19 0.83
C GLU A 547 -7.76 -29.88 0.06
N ILE A 548 -6.94 -28.85 0.29
CA ILE A 548 -6.93 -27.61 -0.51
C ILE A 548 -6.40 -27.91 -1.92
N ILE A 549 -5.25 -28.57 -2.02
CA ILE A 549 -4.57 -28.76 -3.31
C ILE A 549 -5.36 -29.68 -4.24
N SER A 550 -6.01 -30.73 -3.74
CA SER A 550 -6.92 -31.56 -4.54
C SER A 550 -8.18 -30.81 -4.96
N PHE A 551 -8.74 -29.94 -4.09
CA PHE A 551 -9.89 -29.10 -4.43
C PHE A 551 -9.55 -28.12 -5.55
N LEU A 552 -8.38 -27.49 -5.53
CA LEU A 552 -7.93 -26.60 -6.62
C LEU A 552 -7.61 -27.40 -7.90
N LYS A 553 -6.82 -28.49 -7.81
CA LYS A 553 -6.39 -29.31 -8.96
C LYS A 553 -7.56 -29.79 -9.83
N GLY A 554 -8.69 -30.14 -9.19
CA GLY A 554 -9.92 -30.66 -9.81
C GLY A 554 -10.96 -29.61 -10.23
N LYS A 555 -10.61 -28.32 -10.35
CA LYS A 555 -11.51 -27.25 -10.82
C LYS A 555 -10.99 -26.62 -12.11
N ARG A 556 -11.91 -26.07 -12.90
CA ARG A 556 -11.67 -25.34 -14.15
C ARG A 556 -12.68 -24.20 -14.27
N LEU A 557 -12.26 -23.04 -14.80
CA LEU A 557 -13.10 -21.87 -15.02
C LEU A 557 -14.23 -22.19 -16.02
N LYS A 558 -15.50 -21.98 -15.65
CA LYS A 558 -16.59 -21.90 -16.63
C LYS A 558 -16.58 -20.50 -17.24
N ARG A 559 -15.92 -20.36 -18.40
CA ARG A 559 -15.79 -19.08 -19.13
C ARG A 559 -17.15 -18.49 -19.55
N TYR A 560 -18.08 -19.37 -19.93
CA TYR A 560 -19.40 -19.03 -20.47
C TYR A 560 -20.53 -19.64 -19.64
N PRO A 561 -20.87 -19.08 -18.46
CA PRO A 561 -22.03 -19.50 -17.68
C PRO A 561 -23.33 -18.95 -18.28
N GLU A 562 -24.36 -19.79 -18.44
CA GLU A 562 -25.70 -19.36 -18.90
C GLU A 562 -26.42 -18.43 -17.90
N THR A 563 -25.94 -18.32 -16.66
CA THR A 563 -26.50 -17.41 -15.65
C THR A 563 -25.39 -16.53 -15.10
N LEU A 564 -25.75 -15.31 -14.68
CA LEU A 564 -24.84 -14.40 -13.98
C LEU A 564 -25.62 -13.60 -12.93
N SER A 565 -25.04 -13.44 -11.75
CA SER A 565 -25.54 -12.61 -10.66
C SER A 565 -24.40 -11.74 -10.14
N ILE A 566 -24.33 -10.49 -10.63
CA ILE A 566 -23.20 -9.59 -10.40
C ILE A 566 -23.65 -8.36 -9.62
N HIS A 567 -22.91 -8.06 -8.55
CA HIS A 567 -22.88 -6.80 -7.84
C HIS A 567 -21.58 -6.07 -8.19
N LEU A 568 -21.69 -4.81 -8.58
CA LEU A 568 -20.57 -3.92 -8.84
C LEU A 568 -20.88 -2.49 -8.34
N TYR A 569 -19.87 -1.64 -8.32
CA TYR A 569 -19.94 -0.33 -7.66
C TYR A 569 -18.99 0.70 -8.29
N ASP A 570 -17.79 0.26 -8.63
CA ASP A 570 -16.69 1.05 -9.17
C ASP A 570 -16.17 0.38 -10.45
N LEU A 571 -16.36 1.02 -11.60
CA LEU A 571 -15.93 0.48 -12.90
C LEU A 571 -14.41 0.56 -13.12
N SER A 572 -13.67 1.34 -12.31
CA SER A 572 -12.19 1.37 -12.31
C SER A 572 -11.58 0.21 -11.51
N ILE A 573 -12.42 -0.54 -10.78
CA ILE A 573 -12.04 -1.80 -10.19
C ILE A 573 -12.19 -2.92 -11.21
N ASN A 574 -13.41 -3.20 -11.66
CA ASN A 574 -13.65 -4.10 -12.76
C ASN A 574 -14.95 -3.74 -13.48
N ASP A 575 -14.91 -3.69 -14.80
CA ASP A 575 -16.09 -3.50 -15.64
C ASP A 575 -16.50 -4.76 -16.41
N GLU A 576 -15.67 -5.82 -16.46
CA GLU A 576 -15.86 -7.01 -17.30
C GLU A 576 -16.00 -8.31 -16.49
N PHE A 577 -17.18 -8.94 -16.56
CA PHE A 577 -17.57 -10.13 -15.81
C PHE A 577 -18.00 -11.25 -16.77
N TYR A 578 -17.15 -12.26 -16.91
CA TYR A 578 -17.28 -13.39 -17.85
C TYR A 578 -17.45 -12.95 -19.30
N TRP A 579 -18.68 -12.80 -19.78
CA TRP A 579 -19.04 -12.43 -21.15
C TRP A 579 -19.83 -11.09 -21.22
N ILE A 580 -19.96 -10.37 -20.11
CA ILE A 580 -20.65 -9.07 -20.04
C ILE A 580 -19.71 -8.00 -19.50
N ARG A 581 -19.68 -6.83 -20.14
CA ARG A 581 -18.94 -5.64 -19.71
C ARG A 581 -19.90 -4.47 -19.50
N VAL A 582 -19.88 -3.85 -18.32
CA VAL A 582 -20.67 -2.66 -18.00
C VAL A 582 -19.91 -1.41 -18.43
N LEU A 583 -20.31 -0.81 -19.56
CA LEU A 583 -19.62 0.36 -20.13
C LEU A 583 -19.90 1.65 -19.33
N ARG A 584 -21.09 1.74 -18.71
CA ARG A 584 -21.56 2.99 -18.08
C ARG A 584 -22.58 2.74 -16.97
N GLN A 585 -22.40 3.41 -15.83
CA GLN A 585 -23.42 3.54 -14.78
C GLN A 585 -24.32 4.77 -15.02
N HIS A 586 -25.56 4.78 -14.52
CA HIS A 586 -26.34 6.03 -14.47
C HIS A 586 -25.79 7.00 -13.41
N LYS A 587 -25.28 6.45 -12.30
CA LYS A 587 -24.66 7.17 -11.18
C LYS A 587 -23.42 6.42 -10.72
N ILE A 588 -22.26 7.07 -10.78
CA ILE A 588 -20.99 6.47 -10.33
C ILE A 588 -20.97 6.23 -8.82
N LEU A 589 -20.23 5.21 -8.38
CA LEU A 589 -20.09 4.83 -6.96
C LEU A 589 -21.44 4.76 -6.25
N ASP A 590 -22.30 3.90 -6.79
CA ASP A 590 -23.57 3.50 -6.22
C ASP A 590 -23.89 2.04 -6.61
N GLU A 591 -24.81 1.40 -5.89
CA GLU A 591 -25.17 0.01 -6.09
C GLU A 591 -25.63 -0.25 -7.52
N THR A 592 -24.86 -1.10 -8.21
CA THR A 592 -25.08 -1.49 -9.59
C THR A 592 -25.17 -3.01 -9.63
N THR A 593 -26.27 -3.54 -10.14
CA THR A 593 -26.51 -4.99 -10.16
C THR A 593 -26.89 -5.45 -11.55
N LEU A 594 -26.54 -6.69 -11.86
CA LEU A 594 -26.84 -7.33 -13.14
C LEU A 594 -27.18 -8.80 -12.89
N GLU A 595 -28.38 -9.20 -13.28
CA GLU A 595 -28.84 -10.58 -13.29
C GLU A 595 -29.07 -10.98 -14.76
N ALA A 596 -28.39 -12.01 -15.26
CA ALA A 596 -28.55 -12.51 -16.62
C ALA A 596 -28.90 -14.00 -16.66
N LYS A 597 -29.69 -14.40 -17.66
CA LYS A 597 -30.05 -15.79 -17.94
C LYS A 597 -30.17 -16.05 -19.44
N VAL A 598 -29.41 -16.99 -19.96
CA VAL A 598 -29.49 -17.51 -21.34
C VAL A 598 -30.45 -18.70 -21.38
N GLN A 599 -31.30 -18.75 -22.40
CA GLN A 599 -32.18 -19.86 -22.72
C GLN A 599 -32.27 -19.98 -24.25
N GLU A 600 -31.70 -21.04 -24.83
CA GLU A 600 -31.65 -21.27 -26.29
C GLU A 600 -31.04 -20.09 -27.07
N ASN A 601 -31.87 -19.29 -27.77
CA ASN A 601 -31.47 -18.08 -28.49
C ASN A 601 -31.90 -16.78 -27.79
N LYS A 602 -32.33 -16.86 -26.53
CA LYS A 602 -32.79 -15.72 -25.73
C LYS A 602 -31.84 -15.44 -24.57
N ILE A 603 -31.56 -14.16 -24.31
CA ILE A 603 -30.85 -13.67 -23.13
C ILE A 603 -31.78 -12.73 -22.37
N SER A 604 -32.25 -13.14 -21.20
CA SER A 604 -32.98 -12.28 -20.27
C SER A 604 -31.97 -11.55 -19.38
N LEU A 605 -32.11 -10.22 -19.25
CA LEU A 605 -31.12 -9.35 -18.59
C LEU A 605 -31.83 -8.27 -17.75
N THR A 606 -31.64 -8.32 -16.43
CA THR A 606 -32.21 -7.34 -15.48
C THR A 606 -31.07 -6.59 -14.80
N THR A 607 -31.08 -5.26 -14.87
CA THR A 607 -29.99 -4.41 -14.35
C THR A 607 -30.49 -3.26 -13.49
N LYS A 608 -29.76 -2.97 -12.41
CA LYS A 608 -29.88 -1.71 -11.66
C LYS A 608 -28.66 -0.83 -11.94
N ASN A 609 -28.88 0.46 -12.19
CA ASN A 609 -27.84 1.48 -12.37
C ASN A 609 -26.87 1.22 -13.57
N VAL A 610 -27.28 0.48 -14.59
CA VAL A 610 -26.50 0.27 -15.84
C VAL A 610 -27.13 1.06 -16.98
N ALA A 611 -26.36 1.97 -17.58
CA ALA A 611 -26.81 2.85 -18.69
C ALA A 611 -26.31 2.39 -20.07
N ALA A 612 -25.21 1.64 -20.12
CA ALA A 612 -24.70 1.00 -21.33
C ALA A 612 -23.85 -0.22 -20.97
N LEU A 613 -23.91 -1.27 -21.80
CA LEU A 613 -23.20 -2.53 -21.61
C LEU A 613 -22.83 -3.18 -22.95
N LYS A 614 -21.81 -4.03 -22.94
CA LYS A 614 -21.37 -4.87 -24.05
C LYS A 614 -21.43 -6.34 -23.62
N MET A 615 -21.76 -7.23 -24.53
CA MET A 615 -21.77 -8.68 -24.32
C MET A 615 -21.01 -9.35 -25.46
N ASP A 616 -20.24 -10.41 -25.17
CA ASP A 616 -19.63 -11.27 -26.19
C ASP A 616 -20.34 -12.63 -26.22
N VAL A 617 -21.27 -12.78 -27.16
CA VAL A 617 -22.20 -13.91 -27.18
C VAL A 617 -21.56 -15.09 -27.91
N ASP A 618 -20.60 -15.78 -27.28
CA ASP A 618 -19.93 -16.96 -27.81
C ASP A 618 -20.92 -18.05 -28.30
N LYS A 619 -20.50 -18.93 -29.21
CA LYS A 619 -21.34 -20.05 -29.67
C LYS A 619 -21.66 -21.04 -28.54
N GLN A 620 -20.84 -21.09 -27.49
CA GLN A 620 -21.08 -21.85 -26.26
C GLN A 620 -22.21 -21.27 -25.39
N LEU A 621 -22.59 -20.00 -25.58
CA LEU A 621 -23.77 -19.40 -24.93
C LEU A 621 -25.02 -19.58 -25.80
N VAL A 622 -24.93 -19.21 -27.07
CA VAL A 622 -26.05 -19.21 -28.02
C VAL A 622 -25.61 -19.81 -29.35
N ASN A 623 -25.91 -21.09 -29.59
CA ASN A 623 -25.56 -21.75 -30.85
C ASN A 623 -26.55 -21.41 -31.98
N SER A 624 -26.62 -20.12 -32.31
CA SER A 624 -27.52 -19.53 -33.31
C SER A 624 -26.84 -18.33 -34.00
N ASP A 625 -27.30 -18.00 -35.20
CA ASP A 625 -26.97 -16.77 -35.94
C ASP A 625 -27.94 -15.61 -35.62
N GLU A 626 -28.96 -15.84 -34.80
CA GLU A 626 -29.81 -14.78 -34.22
C GLU A 626 -29.94 -14.95 -32.70
N VAL A 627 -30.00 -13.82 -31.99
CA VAL A 627 -30.27 -13.76 -30.55
C VAL A 627 -31.30 -12.67 -30.24
N LEU A 628 -32.23 -12.99 -29.33
CA LEU A 628 -33.15 -12.05 -28.70
C LEU A 628 -32.60 -11.69 -27.31
N ILE A 629 -32.34 -10.42 -27.05
CA ILE A 629 -32.02 -9.95 -25.69
C ILE A 629 -33.22 -9.19 -25.15
N GLU A 630 -33.69 -9.58 -23.97
CA GLU A 630 -34.69 -8.82 -23.20
C GLU A 630 -33.97 -8.09 -22.06
N TRP A 631 -33.77 -6.78 -22.20
CA TRP A 631 -33.09 -5.93 -21.21
C TRP A 631 -34.08 -5.05 -20.48
N ASN A 632 -34.26 -5.27 -19.18
CA ASN A 632 -35.23 -4.56 -18.31
C ASN A 632 -36.69 -4.56 -18.82
N GLY A 633 -37.04 -5.48 -19.73
CA GLY A 633 -38.35 -5.57 -20.39
C GLY A 633 -38.37 -5.11 -21.85
N GLU A 634 -37.35 -4.39 -22.32
CA GLU A 634 -37.20 -4.03 -23.73
C GLU A 634 -36.60 -5.18 -24.55
N SER A 635 -37.07 -5.38 -25.79
CA SER A 635 -36.65 -6.48 -26.66
C SER A 635 -35.74 -6.00 -27.79
N HIS A 636 -34.51 -6.52 -27.85
CA HIS A 636 -33.52 -6.22 -28.89
C HIS A 636 -33.15 -7.51 -29.65
N ARG A 637 -33.41 -7.54 -30.96
CA ARG A 637 -33.02 -8.66 -31.85
C ARG A 637 -31.70 -8.33 -32.54
N HIS A 638 -30.74 -9.25 -32.48
CA HIS A 638 -29.44 -9.09 -33.11
C HIS A 638 -29.07 -10.31 -33.95
N ARG A 639 -28.56 -10.07 -35.15
CA ARG A 639 -27.94 -11.09 -35.99
C ARG A 639 -26.46 -11.21 -35.64
N LEU A 640 -26.04 -12.42 -35.33
CA LEU A 640 -24.67 -12.83 -35.02
C LEU A 640 -24.04 -13.38 -36.30
N THR A 641 -22.73 -13.21 -36.49
CA THR A 641 -21.99 -13.83 -37.61
C THR A 641 -20.66 -14.42 -37.14
N ASN A 642 -20.06 -15.30 -37.96
CA ASN A 642 -18.69 -15.77 -37.75
C ASN A 642 -17.73 -14.56 -37.74
N GLY A 643 -17.21 -14.20 -36.56
CA GLY A 643 -16.34 -13.04 -36.34
C GLY A 643 -17.02 -11.79 -35.76
N LYS A 644 -18.35 -11.70 -35.72
CA LYS A 644 -19.07 -10.57 -35.09
C LYS A 644 -20.19 -11.09 -34.18
N ARG A 645 -19.82 -11.37 -32.93
CA ARG A 645 -20.73 -11.86 -31.86
C ARG A 645 -20.76 -10.97 -30.61
N ALA A 646 -19.98 -9.89 -30.63
CA ALA A 646 -20.08 -8.81 -29.66
C ALA A 646 -21.29 -7.91 -29.97
N ILE A 647 -22.14 -7.70 -28.96
CA ILE A 647 -23.31 -6.81 -28.97
C ILE A 647 -23.09 -5.69 -27.97
N GLN A 648 -23.55 -4.47 -28.27
CA GLN A 648 -23.65 -3.37 -27.32
C GLN A 648 -25.12 -2.96 -27.16
N LEU A 649 -25.55 -2.70 -25.93
CA LEU A 649 -26.83 -2.09 -25.60
C LEU A 649 -26.60 -0.78 -24.83
N GLY A 650 -27.42 0.23 -25.11
CA GLY A 650 -27.27 1.57 -24.55
C GLY A 650 -26.11 2.40 -25.15
N ASN A 651 -26.15 3.70 -24.87
CA ASN A 651 -25.25 4.68 -25.48
C ASN A 651 -23.98 4.90 -24.62
N ASP A 652 -22.90 4.21 -24.98
CA ASP A 652 -21.54 4.68 -24.69
C ASP A 652 -21.15 5.75 -25.73
N ASP A 653 -20.65 6.88 -25.24
CA ASP A 653 -20.46 8.12 -26.00
C ASP A 653 -19.08 8.14 -26.70
N PRO A 654 -19.01 8.14 -28.04
CA PRO A 654 -17.74 8.07 -28.76
C PRO A 654 -16.86 9.31 -28.64
N GLU A 655 -17.40 10.50 -28.39
CA GLU A 655 -16.60 11.74 -28.39
C GLU A 655 -15.64 11.78 -27.18
N ARG A 656 -16.00 11.09 -26.10
CA ARG A 656 -15.17 10.97 -24.88
C ARG A 656 -13.89 10.15 -25.06
N ASN A 657 -13.68 9.47 -26.19
CA ASN A 657 -12.48 8.66 -26.46
C ASN A 657 -11.15 9.45 -26.43
N HIS A 658 -11.19 10.78 -26.43
CA HIS A 658 -10.01 11.64 -26.30
C HIS A 658 -9.73 12.11 -24.87
N THR A 659 -10.58 11.75 -23.91
CA THR A 659 -10.51 12.12 -22.48
C THR A 659 -10.40 10.89 -21.57
N ILE A 660 -9.94 11.06 -20.33
CA ILE A 660 -10.09 10.02 -19.30
C ILE A 660 -11.58 9.78 -19.03
N LYS A 661 -12.05 8.54 -19.21
CA LYS A 661 -13.43 8.18 -18.83
C LYS A 661 -13.52 8.08 -17.31
N LYS A 662 -14.71 8.34 -16.75
CA LYS A 662 -14.98 8.15 -15.30
C LYS A 662 -15.09 6.69 -14.86
N THR A 663 -14.79 5.78 -15.78
CA THR A 663 -14.50 4.36 -15.56
C THR A 663 -13.01 4.13 -15.24
N ASP A 664 -12.14 5.11 -15.49
CA ASP A 664 -10.68 4.95 -15.37
C ASP A 664 -10.13 5.51 -14.04
N TYR A 665 -10.99 6.18 -13.26
CA TYR A 665 -10.74 6.80 -11.96
C TYR A 665 -12.06 7.04 -11.22
N THR A 666 -12.03 7.04 -9.89
CA THR A 666 -13.26 7.17 -9.07
C THR A 666 -13.10 7.93 -7.75
N SER A 667 -11.88 8.14 -7.26
CA SER A 667 -11.65 8.93 -6.04
C SER A 667 -10.19 9.42 -5.95
N LEU A 668 -9.86 10.30 -5.00
CA LEU A 668 -8.54 10.97 -4.92
C LEU A 668 -7.32 10.01 -4.90
N LYS A 669 -7.51 8.73 -4.57
CA LYS A 669 -6.44 7.70 -4.67
C LYS A 669 -6.03 7.39 -6.12
N SER A 670 -6.93 7.50 -7.10
CA SER A 670 -6.72 7.10 -8.49
C SER A 670 -5.58 7.85 -9.20
N VAL A 671 -5.27 9.09 -8.78
CA VAL A 671 -4.14 9.87 -9.34
C VAL A 671 -2.78 9.16 -9.18
N PHE A 672 -2.66 8.31 -8.16
CA PHE A 672 -1.44 7.58 -7.80
C PHE A 672 -1.41 6.13 -8.35
N PHE A 673 -2.43 5.71 -9.12
CA PHE A 673 -2.51 4.37 -9.75
C PHE A 673 -1.86 4.31 -11.13
N LYS A 674 -1.37 5.44 -11.64
CA LYS A 674 -0.60 5.59 -12.88
C LYS A 674 0.57 6.55 -12.59
N PRO A 675 1.67 6.56 -13.39
CA PRO A 675 2.87 7.31 -13.03
C PRO A 675 2.58 8.79 -12.80
N PHE A 676 3.07 9.34 -11.70
CA PHE A 676 2.81 10.71 -11.28
C PHE A 676 4.10 11.48 -10.94
N VAL A 677 3.99 12.81 -10.92
CA VAL A 677 5.04 13.74 -10.52
C VAL A 677 4.46 14.74 -9.53
N ILE A 678 5.22 15.07 -8.48
CA ILE A 678 4.85 16.11 -7.52
C ILE A 678 5.42 17.44 -7.99
N VAL A 679 4.57 18.45 -8.12
CA VAL A 679 4.91 19.78 -8.61
C VAL A 679 4.60 20.78 -7.51
N TYR A 680 5.64 21.31 -6.86
CA TYR A 680 5.47 22.27 -5.77
C TYR A 680 5.65 23.71 -6.26
N GLY A 681 4.86 24.62 -5.70
CA GLY A 681 4.93 26.04 -6.06
C GLY A 681 6.25 26.69 -5.65
N THR A 682 6.80 27.57 -6.51
CA THR A 682 7.94 28.43 -6.17
C THR A 682 7.64 29.92 -6.42
N ARG A 683 6.53 30.39 -5.83
CA ARG A 683 6.05 31.78 -5.91
C ARG A 683 5.51 32.31 -4.58
N GLY A 684 5.76 31.60 -3.47
CA GLY A 684 5.51 32.13 -2.14
C GLY A 684 6.66 33.04 -1.70
N ASP A 685 6.78 33.24 -0.39
CA ASP A 685 8.07 33.58 0.21
C ASP A 685 8.97 32.34 0.30
N GLU A 686 10.28 32.54 0.50
CA GLU A 686 11.28 31.47 0.64
C GLU A 686 10.90 30.45 1.73
N SER A 687 10.25 30.91 2.81
CA SER A 687 9.79 30.05 3.89
C SER A 687 8.64 29.15 3.42
N MET A 688 7.73 29.65 2.60
CA MET A 688 6.61 28.90 2.06
C MET A 688 7.06 27.90 0.99
N ASP A 689 7.91 28.31 0.05
CA ASP A 689 8.49 27.45 -0.98
C ASP A 689 9.27 26.27 -0.33
N GLN A 690 10.05 26.54 0.72
CA GLN A 690 10.76 25.50 1.45
C GLN A 690 9.80 24.55 2.21
N LYS A 691 8.68 25.04 2.75
CA LYS A 691 7.64 24.19 3.37
C LYS A 691 6.92 23.33 2.33
N LEU A 692 6.62 23.87 1.14
CA LEU A 692 6.03 23.13 0.03
C LEU A 692 6.98 22.04 -0.50
N LEU A 693 8.29 22.32 -0.58
CA LEU A 693 9.31 21.30 -0.87
C LEU A 693 9.38 20.22 0.23
N ASN A 694 9.17 20.56 1.51
CA ASN A 694 9.06 19.54 2.56
C ASN A 694 7.78 18.69 2.41
N SER A 695 6.66 19.32 2.08
CA SER A 695 5.40 18.63 1.76
C SER A 695 5.57 17.64 0.60
N ALA A 696 6.26 18.04 -0.48
CA ALA A 696 6.59 17.14 -1.59
C ALA A 696 7.46 15.95 -1.15
N ARG A 697 8.52 16.21 -0.37
CA ARG A 697 9.40 15.16 0.18
C ARG A 697 8.65 14.19 1.10
N SER A 698 7.68 14.68 1.88
CA SER A 698 6.82 13.84 2.71
C SER A 698 5.95 12.87 1.89
N ILE A 699 5.38 13.34 0.77
CA ILE A 699 4.61 12.50 -0.16
C ILE A 699 5.51 11.43 -0.80
N ALA A 700 6.68 11.83 -1.33
CA ALA A 700 7.61 10.91 -1.98
C ALA A 700 8.16 9.85 -1.02
N SER A 701 8.60 10.26 0.18
CA SER A 701 9.04 9.36 1.26
C SER A 701 7.92 8.38 1.66
N ARG A 702 6.68 8.87 1.82
CA ARG A 702 5.52 8.02 2.13
C ARG A 702 5.27 7.00 1.03
N PHE A 703 5.29 7.41 -0.24
CA PHE A 703 5.05 6.52 -1.36
C PHE A 703 6.13 5.44 -1.49
N TRP A 704 7.42 5.79 -1.35
CA TRP A 704 8.51 4.82 -1.30
C TRP A 704 8.36 3.81 -0.13
N ARG A 705 7.91 4.27 1.05
CA ARG A 705 7.70 3.45 2.26
C ARG A 705 6.46 2.54 2.22
N VAL A 706 5.49 2.76 1.33
CA VAL A 706 4.33 1.86 1.16
C VAL A 706 4.31 1.09 -0.16
N ALA A 707 4.71 1.72 -1.25
CA ALA A 707 4.54 1.19 -2.60
C ALA A 707 5.79 0.50 -3.16
N ASN A 708 6.92 0.54 -2.43
CA ASN A 708 8.26 0.31 -2.98
C ASN A 708 8.51 1.17 -4.25
N GLY A 709 7.73 2.24 -4.41
CA GLY A 709 7.57 2.98 -5.64
C GLY A 709 8.47 4.20 -5.70
N ARG A 710 8.35 4.95 -6.80
CA ARG A 710 9.07 6.20 -7.03
C ARG A 710 8.16 7.27 -7.64
N THR A 711 8.52 8.53 -7.44
CA THR A 711 7.90 9.71 -8.08
C THR A 711 8.97 10.79 -8.21
N ARG A 712 8.87 11.66 -9.22
CA ARG A 712 9.73 12.85 -9.31
C ARG A 712 9.13 13.97 -8.43
N ILE A 713 9.98 14.85 -7.93
CA ILE A 713 9.59 16.16 -7.39
C ILE A 713 10.17 17.21 -8.33
N LEU A 714 9.35 18.14 -8.79
CA LEU A 714 9.73 19.28 -9.64
C LEU A 714 9.23 20.59 -9.03
N ARG A 715 9.89 21.70 -9.37
CA ARG A 715 9.31 23.03 -9.20
C ARG A 715 8.24 23.25 -10.27
N ASP A 716 7.24 24.08 -9.99
CA ASP A 716 6.25 24.55 -10.96
C ASP A 716 6.88 25.26 -12.19
N VAL A 717 8.05 25.88 -12.03
CA VAL A 717 8.87 26.43 -13.12
C VAL A 717 9.65 25.37 -13.92
N ASP A 718 9.83 24.15 -13.41
CA ASP A 718 10.52 23.05 -14.10
C ASP A 718 9.54 22.12 -14.86
N LEU A 719 8.23 22.41 -14.87
CA LEU A 719 7.23 21.55 -15.51
C LEU A 719 7.21 21.76 -17.04
N ASP A 720 7.48 20.69 -17.79
CA ASP A 720 7.48 20.68 -19.25
C ASP A 720 6.34 19.84 -19.89
N ASN A 721 6.16 20.03 -21.20
CA ASN A 721 5.13 19.34 -22.00
C ASN A 721 5.33 17.80 -22.10
N THR A 722 6.54 17.28 -21.91
CA THR A 722 6.80 15.83 -21.83
C THR A 722 6.31 15.27 -20.50
N VAL A 723 6.51 15.98 -19.38
CA VAL A 723 5.95 15.60 -18.09
C VAL A 723 4.42 15.66 -18.11
N ILE A 724 3.83 16.74 -18.65
CA ILE A 724 2.38 16.90 -18.81
C ILE A 724 1.78 15.80 -19.72
N ARG A 725 2.49 15.38 -20.78
CA ARG A 725 2.09 14.26 -21.65
C ARG A 725 2.08 12.92 -20.92
N GLU A 726 3.07 12.66 -20.08
CA GLU A 726 3.37 11.32 -19.58
C GLU A 726 2.86 11.00 -18.17
N PHE A 727 2.68 11.99 -17.31
CA PHE A 727 2.43 11.79 -15.88
C PHE A 727 1.13 12.44 -15.40
N ASN A 728 0.54 11.90 -14.34
CA ASN A 728 -0.41 12.64 -13.51
C ASN A 728 0.35 13.67 -12.66
N LEU A 729 -0.27 14.79 -12.30
CA LEU A 729 0.40 15.87 -11.56
C LEU A 729 -0.17 16.00 -10.14
N ILE A 730 0.68 16.02 -9.13
CA ILE A 730 0.31 16.34 -7.75
C ILE A 730 0.74 17.78 -7.48
N LEU A 731 -0.20 18.72 -7.62
CA LEU A 731 0.05 20.15 -7.51
C LEU A 731 -0.04 20.56 -6.03
N LEU A 732 1.05 21.13 -5.49
CA LEU A 732 1.08 21.66 -4.13
C LEU A 732 1.11 23.19 -4.17
N GLY A 733 0.09 23.81 -3.57
CA GLY A 733 -0.11 25.25 -3.51
C GLY A 733 -1.24 25.76 -4.41
N SER A 734 -1.96 26.77 -3.91
CA SER A 734 -2.97 27.52 -4.66
C SER A 734 -2.39 28.33 -5.81
N GLN A 735 -3.27 28.99 -6.58
CA GLN A 735 -2.89 29.93 -7.65
C GLN A 735 -1.99 31.10 -7.19
N HIS A 736 -1.90 31.35 -5.87
CA HIS A 736 -1.06 32.41 -5.32
C HIS A 736 0.41 32.02 -5.20
N VAL A 737 0.72 30.74 -4.94
CA VAL A 737 2.09 30.25 -4.70
C VAL A 737 2.58 29.23 -5.73
N ASN A 738 1.71 28.70 -6.59
CA ASN A 738 2.04 27.73 -7.64
C ASN A 738 1.62 28.25 -9.04
N ARG A 739 2.62 28.39 -9.93
CA ARG A 739 2.48 28.82 -11.33
C ARG A 739 1.52 27.93 -12.11
N VAL A 740 1.67 26.61 -12.00
CA VAL A 740 0.86 25.63 -12.75
C VAL A 740 -0.58 25.64 -12.24
N THR A 741 -0.78 25.78 -10.93
CA THR A 741 -2.13 26.01 -10.38
C THR A 741 -2.73 27.30 -10.94
N GLN A 742 -1.98 28.42 -10.99
CA GLN A 742 -2.50 29.68 -11.54
C GLN A 742 -2.87 29.58 -13.03
N GLU A 743 -2.09 28.82 -13.81
CA GLU A 743 -2.30 28.59 -15.24
C GLU A 743 -3.65 27.91 -15.51
N ILE A 744 -3.99 26.88 -14.72
CA ILE A 744 -5.15 26.00 -14.99
C ILE A 744 -6.40 26.30 -14.15
N ILE A 745 -6.32 27.11 -13.09
CA ILE A 745 -7.40 27.28 -12.09
C ILE A 745 -8.74 27.72 -12.71
N ARG A 746 -8.72 28.40 -13.86
CA ARG A 746 -9.92 28.86 -14.59
C ARG A 746 -10.73 27.73 -15.22
N ASP A 747 -10.08 26.60 -15.52
CA ASP A 747 -10.69 25.41 -16.11
C ASP A 747 -11.09 24.36 -15.04
N LEU A 748 -10.86 24.69 -13.76
CA LEU A 748 -11.23 23.87 -12.61
C LEU A 748 -12.56 24.35 -11.99
N PRO A 749 -13.33 23.47 -11.33
CA PRO A 749 -14.62 23.83 -10.70
C PRO A 749 -14.47 24.68 -9.42
N VAL A 750 -13.29 25.28 -9.18
CA VAL A 750 -12.88 25.90 -7.91
C VAL A 750 -12.11 27.20 -8.11
N GLU A 751 -12.47 28.21 -7.33
CA GLU A 751 -11.69 29.45 -7.14
C GLU A 751 -11.13 29.45 -5.71
N ILE A 752 -9.81 29.59 -5.57
CA ILE A 752 -9.13 29.73 -4.26
C ILE A 752 -8.62 31.17 -4.15
N GLY A 753 -9.17 31.94 -3.21
CA GLY A 753 -8.73 33.30 -2.92
C GLY A 753 -8.32 33.49 -1.47
N SER A 754 -7.75 34.65 -1.15
CA SER A 754 -7.41 35.03 0.22
C SER A 754 -8.64 34.92 1.13
N ASN A 755 -8.56 34.08 2.17
CA ASN A 755 -9.61 33.87 3.17
C ASN A 755 -10.99 33.43 2.62
N ARG A 756 -11.07 32.89 1.39
CA ARG A 756 -12.30 32.29 0.83
C ARG A 756 -12.02 31.28 -0.30
N LEU A 757 -12.76 30.18 -0.31
CA LEU A 757 -12.80 29.23 -1.42
C LEU A 757 -14.22 29.18 -2.00
N LYS A 758 -14.35 29.04 -3.32
CA LYS A 758 -15.64 28.84 -4.00
C LYS A 758 -15.57 27.60 -4.87
N MET A 759 -16.50 26.67 -4.71
CA MET A 759 -16.56 25.38 -5.42
C MET A 759 -17.98 25.14 -5.89
N ASN A 760 -18.18 24.86 -7.18
CA ASN A 760 -19.52 24.63 -7.77
C ASN A 760 -20.55 25.72 -7.37
N GLY A 761 -20.14 26.99 -7.42
CA GLY A 761 -20.96 28.14 -7.02
C GLY A 761 -21.09 28.40 -5.51
N ARG A 762 -20.85 27.41 -4.65
CA ARG A 762 -20.93 27.58 -3.18
C ARG A 762 -19.63 28.17 -2.62
N VAL A 763 -19.76 29.16 -1.73
CA VAL A 763 -18.64 29.82 -1.03
C VAL A 763 -18.40 29.20 0.35
N TYR A 764 -17.12 29.08 0.70
CA TYR A 764 -16.57 28.59 1.96
C TYR A 764 -15.63 29.68 2.51
N PRO A 765 -16.09 30.52 3.46
CA PRO A 765 -15.29 31.62 3.99
C PRO A 765 -14.30 31.14 5.07
N GLY A 766 -13.24 31.92 5.28
CA GLY A 766 -12.24 31.67 6.32
C GLY A 766 -10.98 30.98 5.82
N ASP A 767 -10.21 30.46 6.78
CA ASP A 767 -9.04 29.63 6.54
C ASP A 767 -9.46 28.18 6.24
N VAL A 768 -9.43 27.81 4.96
CA VAL A 768 -9.91 26.51 4.45
C VAL A 768 -8.92 25.89 3.47
N SER A 769 -8.77 24.58 3.61
CA SER A 769 -7.96 23.69 2.79
C SER A 769 -8.82 22.96 1.76
N LEU A 770 -8.20 22.64 0.62
CA LEU A 770 -8.72 21.80 -0.45
C LEU A 770 -7.79 20.62 -0.70
N ALA A 771 -8.37 19.43 -0.84
CA ALA A 771 -7.80 18.33 -1.60
C ALA A 771 -8.78 17.97 -2.71
N MET A 772 -8.34 17.95 -3.98
CA MET A 772 -9.21 17.72 -5.14
C MET A 772 -8.52 16.92 -6.25
N LEU A 773 -9.22 15.94 -6.81
CA LEU A 773 -8.92 15.23 -8.04
C LEU A 773 -9.69 15.84 -9.21
N TYR A 774 -9.03 16.03 -10.36
CA TYR A 774 -9.71 16.45 -11.59
C TYR A 774 -8.95 15.92 -12.83
N PRO A 775 -9.60 15.76 -14.00
CA PRO A 775 -8.88 15.66 -15.28
C PRO A 775 -7.95 16.86 -15.47
N ASN A 776 -6.76 16.66 -16.03
CA ASN A 776 -5.79 17.73 -16.23
C ASN A 776 -6.20 18.61 -17.42
N PRO A 777 -6.46 19.93 -17.25
CA PRO A 777 -6.83 20.81 -18.37
C PRO A 777 -5.76 20.87 -19.47
N LEU A 778 -4.47 20.79 -19.11
CA LEU A 778 -3.34 20.79 -20.05
C LEU A 778 -3.18 19.45 -20.80
N ASN A 779 -3.84 18.39 -20.34
CA ASN A 779 -3.87 17.08 -21.01
C ASN A 779 -5.04 16.23 -20.48
N PRO A 780 -6.22 16.26 -21.12
CA PRO A 780 -7.40 15.52 -20.69
C PRO A 780 -7.25 13.99 -20.63
N LYS A 781 -6.10 13.42 -21.01
CA LYS A 781 -5.70 12.01 -20.83
C LYS A 781 -4.87 11.75 -19.56
N LYS A 782 -4.74 12.76 -18.67
CA LYS A 782 -4.07 12.69 -17.35
C LYS A 782 -4.95 13.30 -16.25
N MET A 783 -4.60 13.01 -15.00
CA MET A 783 -5.24 13.59 -13.82
C MET A 783 -4.32 14.60 -13.13
N ILE A 784 -4.92 15.60 -12.48
CA ILE A 784 -4.28 16.37 -11.42
C ILE A 784 -4.86 15.99 -10.06
N ALA A 785 -4.03 16.06 -9.01
CA ALA A 785 -4.51 16.24 -7.65
C ALA A 785 -4.00 17.59 -7.12
N LEU A 786 -4.92 18.52 -6.86
CA LEU A 786 -4.64 19.82 -6.30
C LEU A 786 -4.75 19.77 -4.77
N PHE A 787 -3.67 20.14 -4.10
CA PHE A 787 -3.60 20.33 -2.66
C PHE A 787 -3.22 21.79 -2.38
N GLY A 788 -4.14 22.56 -1.81
CA GLY A 788 -3.91 23.97 -1.49
C GLY A 788 -4.91 24.55 -0.48
N GLY A 789 -4.84 25.85 -0.21
CA GLY A 789 -5.68 26.53 0.77
C GLY A 789 -5.72 28.04 0.63
N THR A 790 -6.46 28.70 1.52
CA THR A 790 -6.75 30.15 1.49
C THR A 790 -5.80 31.01 2.34
N SER A 791 -4.87 30.38 3.06
CA SER A 791 -3.75 30.99 3.80
C SER A 791 -2.53 30.05 3.86
N PRO A 792 -1.33 30.54 4.25
CA PRO A 792 -0.13 29.70 4.33
C PRO A 792 -0.22 28.46 5.23
N ASP A 793 -1.04 28.48 6.29
CA ASP A 793 -1.22 27.28 7.13
C ASP A 793 -2.24 26.29 6.50
N SER A 794 -3.33 26.77 5.86
CA SER A 794 -4.27 25.89 5.14
C SER A 794 -3.71 25.31 3.84
N GLU A 795 -2.80 26.03 3.17
CA GLU A 795 -1.99 25.51 2.05
C GLU A 795 -1.19 24.26 2.46
N LEU A 796 -0.67 24.21 3.70
CA LEU A 796 0.08 23.06 4.22
C LEU A 796 -0.83 21.99 4.84
N LEU A 797 -1.95 22.40 5.45
CA LEU A 797 -2.97 21.50 5.99
C LEU A 797 -3.71 20.71 4.90
N SER A 798 -3.74 21.21 3.65
CA SER A 798 -4.31 20.56 2.46
C SER A 798 -3.97 19.08 2.32
N LEU A 799 -2.74 18.69 2.70
CA LEU A 799 -2.30 17.29 2.65
C LEU A 799 -2.91 16.38 3.72
N TYR A 800 -3.74 16.87 4.66
CA TYR A 800 -4.30 16.10 5.78
C TYR A 800 -4.87 14.74 5.31
N PHE A 801 -5.70 14.77 4.26
CA PHE A 801 -6.35 13.60 3.65
C PHE A 801 -5.56 12.93 2.52
N LEU A 802 -4.23 13.06 2.45
CA LEU A 802 -3.37 12.39 1.45
C LEU A 802 -3.60 10.85 1.45
N PRO A 803 -4.16 10.26 0.38
CA PRO A 803 -4.77 8.91 0.40
C PRO A 803 -3.79 7.75 0.19
N ILE A 804 -2.50 7.96 0.46
CA ILE A 804 -1.43 6.95 0.32
C ILE A 804 -1.46 5.98 1.52
N TYR A 805 -2.55 5.21 1.63
CA TYR A 805 -2.83 4.14 2.60
C TYR A 805 -4.08 3.35 2.19
N SER A 806 -4.20 2.10 2.62
CA SER A 806 -5.33 1.22 2.28
C SER A 806 -6.62 1.55 3.04
N GLY A 807 -7.75 1.52 2.31
CA GLY A 807 -9.04 1.98 2.83
C GLY A 807 -9.07 3.50 3.03
N SER A 808 -8.50 4.25 2.08
CA SER A 808 -8.56 5.70 2.01
C SER A 808 -9.92 6.15 1.45
N GLY A 809 -10.84 6.49 2.35
CA GLY A 809 -12.19 6.96 2.02
C GLY A 809 -12.25 8.41 1.53
N THR A 810 -11.40 8.78 0.58
CA THR A 810 -11.26 10.15 0.09
C THR A 810 -11.97 10.29 -1.27
N PRO A 811 -13.13 10.96 -1.37
CA PRO A 811 -13.84 11.17 -2.63
C PRO A 811 -13.09 12.18 -3.52
N ASP A 812 -13.65 12.56 -4.68
CA ASP A 812 -12.96 13.45 -5.63
C ASP A 812 -12.51 14.78 -5.01
N TYR A 813 -13.31 15.39 -4.11
CA TYR A 813 -12.91 16.59 -3.39
C TYR A 813 -13.27 16.56 -1.90
N ILE A 814 -12.45 17.25 -1.09
CA ILE A 814 -12.66 17.51 0.33
C ILE A 814 -12.27 18.96 0.63
N ILE A 815 -13.19 19.71 1.26
CA ILE A 815 -13.01 21.09 1.75
C ILE A 815 -13.15 21.08 3.27
N PHE A 816 -12.16 21.60 3.97
CA PHE A 816 -12.01 21.42 5.42
C PHE A 816 -11.17 22.54 6.04
N ASN A 817 -11.18 22.68 7.37
CA ASN A 817 -10.41 23.69 8.09
C ASN A 817 -9.51 23.04 9.17
N HIS A 818 -8.90 23.85 10.04
CA HIS A 818 -8.04 23.39 11.13
C HIS A 818 -8.72 22.44 12.15
N ASP A 819 -10.05 22.37 12.21
CA ASP A 819 -10.77 21.47 13.14
C ASP A 819 -10.52 19.98 12.84
N VAL A 820 -10.04 19.62 11.64
CA VAL A 820 -9.65 18.23 11.33
C VAL A 820 -8.55 17.73 12.25
N LEU A 821 -7.65 18.61 12.73
CA LEU A 821 -6.61 18.25 13.70
C LEU A 821 -7.20 17.81 15.05
N LYS A 822 -8.40 18.28 15.40
CA LYS A 822 -9.08 17.94 16.66
C LYS A 822 -10.13 16.85 16.51
N TYR A 823 -10.82 16.79 15.36
CA TYR A 823 -12.03 15.98 15.15
C TYR A 823 -12.00 15.06 13.90
N ALA A 824 -10.88 14.98 13.18
CA ALA A 824 -10.72 14.25 11.92
C ALA A 824 -11.80 14.66 10.89
N TRP A 825 -12.69 13.74 10.47
CA TRP A 825 -13.75 14.09 9.51
C TRP A 825 -14.78 15.10 10.05
N GLY A 826 -14.80 15.37 11.37
CA GLY A 826 -15.65 16.41 11.95
C GLY A 826 -15.27 17.85 11.55
N GLY A 827 -14.04 18.07 11.07
CA GLY A 827 -13.60 19.36 10.50
C GLY A 827 -13.84 19.52 8.99
N VAL A 828 -14.57 18.59 8.36
CA VAL A 828 -14.86 18.63 6.92
C VAL A 828 -16.15 19.40 6.67
N GLN A 829 -16.04 20.51 5.95
CA GLN A 829 -17.16 21.40 5.60
C GLN A 829 -17.95 20.89 4.38
N ALA A 830 -17.26 20.27 3.42
CA ALA A 830 -17.85 19.57 2.29
C ALA A 830 -16.92 18.48 1.78
N ALA A 831 -17.49 17.40 1.25
CA ALA A 831 -16.79 16.39 0.48
C ALA A 831 -17.73 15.82 -0.56
N GLY A 832 -17.20 15.29 -1.66
CA GLY A 832 -18.05 14.69 -2.68
C GLY A 832 -17.30 14.27 -3.93
N PHE A 833 -18.08 13.80 -4.89
CA PHE A 833 -17.64 13.44 -6.22
C PHE A 833 -18.19 14.47 -7.20
N PHE A 834 -17.52 14.66 -8.33
CA PHE A 834 -18.10 15.37 -9.47
C PHE A 834 -19.16 14.47 -10.14
N ASN A 835 -19.93 14.99 -11.09
CA ASN A 835 -20.74 14.15 -11.99
C ASN A 835 -19.89 13.58 -13.13
#